data_AF-A0A418C956-F1
#
_entry.id   AF-A0A418C956-F1
#
_cell.length_a   1.000
_cell.length_b   1.000
_cell.length_c   1.000
_cell.angle_alpha   90.00
_cell.angle_beta   90.00
_cell.angle_gamma   90.00
#
_symmetry.space_group_name_H-M   'P 1'
#
loop_
_entity.id
_entity.type
_entity.pdbx_description
1 polymer ?
#
loop_
_entity_poly.entity_id
_entity_poly.type
_entity_poly.pdbx_seq_one_letter_code
_entity_poly.pdbx_strand_id
1 'polypeptide(L)'
;MNHEGLRGRALGALTLLQTVAVALDYDYEGYRSRSGVTAWVDVDTPLDARSKKSSRGETWDLVMSDEFEIDGRSFVAGKDHMWTALDIPDGVNAAIGLYNSSNVYTLNGKLINRVDEMQTNVTYFNQWLEVPAIESNILHYSAGMMQSWNKFCMQGGLIEVAAKLPGAVNILPDDIHKSTTMNPNALGEIWKDGVKTKLSPRDRVQDGAYYPTWPGIWLLGNLGRALFSASTSRMWPWTYNECDAELSPHQAISACDPNPGYGLHPNQGRGAPEIDILEGGGAAISSSIQIAPGMPDNYRRIPLKKPDSKYCVYGKACATPGANFPDVPTSAYAYRGHRNWYQGLKYAANNRCPTDPLEVQQYEPVKAVQMNPALLTTNVYNKMQVSAGRDASADLGLIDGKGPAHWGINYNGTCFPIANGVLGESGYVRWMLEDAPLFEIPSVTLTKPPQAGPGKPRNPIKLPIEEPLYIIFNIAVARAWGATPPNADIGPCRGNASKPVPGTYEFNKTQNICDSFPMYMEIEYIRVYQEKSSMFVGCDPPTHPTKKWIDGHIKWFTDAKNPMIRVDGGATCNKGDDCQSMSSSMPSGPRCTRFLGSKTINMTNGSYFGPPILYPIILTSVVAAAVVKDDGDDSACEAPRRYYAPANLPGDSKIASM
;
A
#
# COMPACT_ATOMS: atom_id res chain seq x y z
N MET A 1 -19.35 74.26 54.29
CA MET A 1 -20.64 74.61 53.64
C MET A 1 -20.67 73.96 52.27
N ASN A 2 -21.88 73.57 51.85
CA ASN A 2 -22.36 73.12 50.54
C ASN A 2 -21.42 73.03 49.32
N HIS A 3 -21.57 71.90 48.61
CA HIS A 3 -21.64 71.74 47.15
C HIS A 3 -20.69 72.56 46.24
N GLU A 4 -19.87 71.84 45.46
CA GLU A 4 -20.12 71.70 44.01
C GLU A 4 -19.40 70.45 43.45
N GLY A 5 -19.98 69.82 42.43
CA GLY A 5 -19.55 68.50 41.96
C GLY A 5 -18.42 68.53 40.92
N LEU A 6 -17.29 67.90 41.22
CA LEU A 6 -16.17 67.79 40.26
C LEU A 6 -16.53 66.90 39.06
N ARG A 7 -16.64 67.51 37.88
CA ARG A 7 -16.49 66.82 36.59
C ARG A 7 -14.99 66.56 36.31
N GLY A 8 -14.48 65.43 36.78
CA GLY A 8 -13.16 64.94 36.38
C GLY A 8 -13.15 64.36 34.97
N ARG A 9 -12.31 64.89 34.07
CA ARG A 9 -12.05 64.27 32.75
C ARG A 9 -11.21 63.00 32.94
N ALA A 10 -11.78 61.83 32.61
CA ALA A 10 -11.02 60.60 32.48
C ALA A 10 -10.61 60.40 31.01
N LEU A 11 -9.30 60.25 30.74
CA LEU A 11 -8.84 59.70 29.46
C LEU A 11 -9.15 58.20 29.45
N GLY A 12 -10.09 57.78 28.60
CA GLY A 12 -10.31 56.37 28.33
C GLY A 12 -9.20 55.82 27.43
N ALA A 13 -8.31 55.00 27.98
CA ALA A 13 -7.35 54.25 27.18
C ALA A 13 -8.10 53.19 26.35
N LEU A 14 -8.04 53.33 25.02
CA LEU A 14 -8.62 52.34 24.12
C LEU A 14 -7.67 51.13 24.03
N THR A 15 -7.89 50.12 24.86
CA THR A 15 -7.20 48.82 24.74
C THR A 15 -7.68 48.15 23.45
N LEU A 16 -6.87 48.27 22.40
CA LEU A 16 -7.07 47.56 21.15
C LEU A 16 -6.84 46.07 21.41
N LEU A 17 -7.91 45.28 21.59
CA LEU A 17 -7.79 43.83 21.51
C LEU A 17 -7.38 43.49 20.07
N GLN A 18 -6.10 43.21 19.88
CA GLN A 18 -5.66 42.45 18.72
C GLN A 18 -6.22 41.04 18.85
N THR A 19 -7.40 40.84 18.28
CA THR A 19 -7.87 39.50 17.92
C THR A 19 -6.88 38.95 16.91
N VAL A 20 -5.90 38.18 17.38
CA VAL A 20 -5.10 37.32 16.51
C VAL A 20 -6.06 36.30 15.94
N ALA A 21 -6.57 36.60 14.74
CA ALA A 21 -7.28 35.64 13.93
C ALA A 21 -6.26 34.59 13.49
N VAL A 22 -6.05 33.59 14.34
CA VAL A 22 -5.42 32.34 13.93
C VAL A 22 -6.31 31.80 12.82
N ALA A 23 -5.80 31.82 11.59
CA ALA A 23 -6.43 31.14 10.48
C ALA A 23 -6.35 29.64 10.78
N LEU A 24 -7.39 29.12 11.45
CA LEU A 24 -7.63 27.69 11.52
C LEU A 24 -7.87 27.23 10.10
N ASP A 25 -6.97 26.41 9.60
CA ASP A 25 -7.04 25.87 8.26
C ASP A 25 -8.13 24.78 8.21
N TYR A 26 -9.35 25.20 7.90
CA TYR A 26 -10.53 24.34 7.82
C TYR A 26 -10.54 23.46 6.55
N ASP A 27 -9.49 23.48 5.72
CA ASP A 27 -9.39 22.73 4.45
C ASP A 27 -9.43 21.19 4.60
N TYR A 28 -9.47 20.63 5.82
CA TYR A 28 -9.60 19.17 6.02
C TYR A 28 -11.06 18.69 6.05
N GLU A 29 -12.00 19.50 6.54
CA GLU A 29 -13.42 19.13 6.59
C GLU A 29 -14.16 19.75 5.40
N GLY A 30 -14.54 18.90 4.43
CA GLY A 30 -15.61 19.24 3.48
C GLY A 30 -16.93 19.51 4.22
N TYR A 31 -17.99 19.89 3.50
CA TYR A 31 -19.28 20.08 4.16
C TYR A 31 -19.69 18.78 4.86
N ARG A 32 -19.76 18.82 6.21
CA ARG A 32 -20.22 17.68 7.01
C ARG A 32 -21.55 17.19 6.46
N SER A 33 -21.73 15.89 6.33
CA SER A 33 -23.04 15.36 5.97
C SER A 33 -24.00 15.44 7.17
N ARG A 34 -25.30 15.49 6.92
CA ARG A 34 -26.35 15.42 7.94
C ARG A 34 -26.47 14.01 8.51
N SER A 35 -26.16 13.01 7.68
CA SER A 35 -26.04 11.58 8.02
C SER A 35 -24.82 11.23 8.89
N GLY A 36 -23.79 12.08 8.93
CA GLY A 36 -22.54 11.82 9.64
C GLY A 36 -21.51 10.97 8.86
N VAL A 37 -21.79 10.61 7.60
CA VAL A 37 -20.80 10.08 6.65
C VAL A 37 -19.72 11.14 6.38
N THR A 38 -18.45 10.75 6.45
CA THR A 38 -17.31 11.63 6.13
C THR A 38 -16.95 11.53 4.65
N ALA A 39 -16.25 12.54 4.12
CA ALA A 39 -16.00 12.66 2.68
C ALA A 39 -15.10 11.59 2.03
N TRP A 40 -14.62 10.60 2.80
CA TRP A 40 -13.84 9.47 2.30
C TRP A 40 -14.49 8.12 2.62
N VAL A 41 -15.63 8.12 3.32
CA VAL A 41 -16.36 6.91 3.72
C VAL A 41 -17.51 6.69 2.76
N ASP A 42 -17.55 5.51 2.17
CA ASP A 42 -18.65 5.08 1.33
C ASP A 42 -19.98 5.11 2.11
N VAL A 43 -21.07 5.51 1.44
CA VAL A 43 -22.41 5.53 2.05
C VAL A 43 -22.93 4.13 2.25
N ASP A 44 -22.56 3.21 1.35
CA ASP A 44 -22.97 1.82 1.38
C ASP A 44 -22.21 1.02 2.45
N THR A 45 -21.13 1.57 3.03
CA THR A 45 -20.42 0.92 4.15
C THR A 45 -21.37 0.69 5.33
N PRO A 46 -21.60 -0.58 5.73
CA PRO A 46 -22.50 -0.94 6.82
C PRO A 46 -22.22 -0.20 8.12
N LEU A 47 -23.26 0.16 8.88
CA LEU A 47 -23.13 0.96 10.10
C LEU A 47 -22.26 0.28 11.18
N ASP A 48 -22.29 -1.05 11.26
CA ASP A 48 -21.46 -1.86 12.15
C ASP A 48 -20.00 -1.95 11.68
N ALA A 49 -19.73 -1.75 10.38
CA ALA A 49 -18.40 -1.62 9.81
C ALA A 49 -17.80 -0.21 9.94
N ARG A 50 -18.51 0.78 10.51
CA ARG A 50 -17.97 2.15 10.72
C ARG A 50 -17.09 2.32 11.96
N SER A 51 -16.92 1.26 12.74
CA SER A 51 -15.93 1.17 13.80
C SER A 51 -15.37 -0.25 13.89
N LYS A 52 -14.06 -0.39 14.07
CA LYS A 52 -13.41 -1.71 14.24
C LYS A 52 -12.78 -1.80 15.61
N LYS A 53 -12.94 -2.94 16.28
CA LYS A 53 -12.13 -3.26 17.46
C LYS A 53 -10.80 -3.85 17.00
N SER A 54 -9.68 -3.20 17.32
CA SER A 54 -8.34 -3.69 16.99
C SER A 54 -8.10 -5.05 17.66
N SER A 55 -7.19 -5.87 17.11
CA SER A 55 -6.83 -7.16 17.73
C SER A 55 -6.23 -7.02 19.14
N ARG A 56 -5.83 -5.80 19.54
CA ARG A 56 -5.36 -5.47 20.91
C ARG A 56 -6.48 -4.98 21.83
N GLY A 57 -7.66 -4.67 21.29
CA GLY A 57 -8.89 -4.36 22.02
C GLY A 57 -9.29 -2.88 22.05
N GLU A 58 -8.51 -2.01 21.41
CA GLU A 58 -8.87 -0.59 21.18
C GLU A 58 -10.02 -0.49 20.18
N THR A 59 -10.77 0.62 20.19
CA THR A 59 -11.80 0.89 19.18
C THR A 59 -11.31 1.99 18.26
N TRP A 60 -11.23 1.71 16.97
CA TRP A 60 -10.78 2.63 15.92
C TRP A 60 -11.96 3.01 15.04
N ASP A 61 -12.00 4.27 14.60
CA ASP A 61 -13.08 4.81 13.77
C ASP A 61 -12.73 4.62 12.29
N LEU A 62 -13.74 4.33 11.46
CA LEU A 62 -13.58 4.31 10.01
C LEU A 62 -13.31 5.73 9.51
N VAL A 63 -12.23 5.91 8.75
CA VAL A 63 -11.81 7.20 8.17
C VAL A 63 -11.84 7.22 6.64
N MET A 64 -11.85 6.05 6.00
CA MET A 64 -12.09 5.90 4.56
C MET A 64 -12.64 4.52 4.24
N SER A 65 -13.49 4.42 3.22
CA SER A 65 -13.93 3.16 2.64
C SER A 65 -14.35 3.33 1.18
N ASP A 66 -14.32 2.22 0.45
CA ASP A 66 -14.93 2.07 -0.87
C ASP A 66 -15.48 0.63 -0.93
N GLU A 67 -16.81 0.50 -1.09
CA GLU A 67 -17.52 -0.79 -1.20
C GLU A 67 -17.82 -1.13 -2.68
N PHE A 68 -17.49 -0.22 -3.61
CA PHE A 68 -17.59 -0.45 -5.06
C PHE A 68 -18.98 -0.81 -5.62
N GLU A 69 -20.06 -0.53 -4.87
CA GLU A 69 -21.46 -0.84 -5.21
C GLU A 69 -21.99 -0.09 -6.45
N ILE A 70 -21.42 1.07 -6.78
CA ILE A 70 -21.76 1.84 -7.98
C ILE A 70 -21.08 1.21 -9.21
N ASP A 71 -21.84 0.44 -10.00
CA ASP A 71 -21.39 -0.21 -11.23
C ASP A 71 -20.97 0.76 -12.36
N GLY A 72 -20.02 0.33 -13.20
CA GLY A 72 -19.59 1.09 -14.37
C GLY A 72 -18.67 2.28 -14.08
N ARG A 73 -18.14 2.42 -12.85
CA ARG A 73 -17.12 3.44 -12.53
C ARG A 73 -15.90 3.26 -13.43
N SER A 74 -15.42 4.37 -13.96
CA SER A 74 -14.20 4.44 -14.75
C SER A 74 -13.11 5.12 -13.94
N PHE A 75 -11.95 4.48 -13.86
CA PHE A 75 -10.82 4.97 -13.07
C PHE A 75 -9.76 5.71 -13.92
N VAL A 76 -10.06 6.02 -15.19
CA VAL A 76 -9.25 6.88 -16.06
C VAL A 76 -8.94 8.20 -15.34
N ALA A 77 -7.76 8.77 -15.57
CA ALA A 77 -7.34 10.04 -14.98
C ALA A 77 -8.44 11.12 -15.08
N GLY A 78 -8.85 11.64 -13.92
CA GLY A 78 -9.89 12.65 -13.82
C GLY A 78 -11.34 12.17 -13.84
N LYS A 79 -11.61 10.85 -13.76
CA LYS A 79 -12.98 10.30 -13.71
C LYS A 79 -13.47 9.96 -12.30
N ASP A 80 -12.59 9.43 -11.45
CA ASP A 80 -12.90 9.06 -10.07
C ASP A 80 -12.21 10.03 -9.07
N HIS A 81 -12.85 10.29 -7.93
CA HIS A 81 -12.38 11.26 -6.94
C HIS A 81 -11.30 10.71 -6.00
N MET A 82 -11.28 9.39 -5.77
CA MET A 82 -10.41 8.70 -4.83
C MET A 82 -9.28 7.94 -5.56
N TRP A 83 -9.58 7.35 -6.72
CA TRP A 83 -8.69 6.43 -7.43
C TRP A 83 -8.26 6.92 -8.81
N THR A 84 -7.14 6.38 -9.31
CA THR A 84 -6.69 6.56 -10.70
C THR A 84 -6.03 5.29 -11.20
N ALA A 85 -6.52 4.72 -12.30
CA ALA A 85 -5.87 3.64 -13.03
C ALA A 85 -4.84 4.20 -14.04
N LEU A 86 -3.79 3.44 -14.31
CA LEU A 86 -2.67 3.85 -15.18
C LEU A 86 -2.70 3.17 -16.56
N ASP A 87 -2.20 3.92 -17.55
CA ASP A 87 -1.95 3.53 -18.94
C ASP A 87 -0.43 3.59 -19.23
N ILE A 88 0.33 2.62 -18.71
CA ILE A 88 1.81 2.61 -18.72
C ILE A 88 2.38 1.18 -18.72
N PRO A 89 3.48 0.89 -19.44
CA PRO A 89 4.20 -0.38 -19.28
C PRO A 89 4.63 -0.61 -17.82
N ASP A 90 4.55 -1.86 -17.36
CA ASP A 90 5.02 -2.30 -16.03
C ASP A 90 6.56 -2.34 -15.99
N GLY A 91 7.23 -1.20 -16.19
CA GLY A 91 8.66 -1.09 -16.58
C GLY A 91 9.71 -1.51 -15.54
N VAL A 92 9.39 -2.46 -14.67
CA VAL A 92 10.21 -3.03 -13.60
C VAL A 92 10.24 -4.57 -13.70
N ASN A 93 11.12 -5.23 -12.95
CA ASN A 93 11.09 -6.69 -12.69
C ASN A 93 10.99 -7.62 -13.93
N ALA A 94 11.45 -7.16 -15.09
CA ALA A 94 11.30 -7.82 -16.38
C ALA A 94 9.84 -8.20 -16.69
N ALA A 95 8.92 -7.26 -16.46
CA ALA A 95 7.52 -7.43 -16.79
C ALA A 95 7.26 -7.60 -18.30
N ILE A 96 6.12 -8.22 -18.58
CA ILE A 96 5.61 -8.51 -19.93
C ILE A 96 4.17 -8.02 -20.12
N GLY A 97 3.69 -7.20 -19.18
CA GLY A 97 2.35 -6.63 -19.15
C GLY A 97 2.34 -5.11 -19.32
N LEU A 98 1.32 -4.61 -20.02
CA LEU A 98 0.93 -3.21 -20.03
C LEU A 98 -0.12 -2.98 -18.94
N TYR A 99 0.03 -1.94 -18.12
CA TYR A 99 -1.11 -1.43 -17.36
C TYR A 99 -1.97 -0.56 -18.26
N ASN A 100 -3.28 -0.81 -18.20
CA ASN A 100 -4.31 -0.16 -19.01
C ASN A 100 -5.49 0.19 -18.10
N SER A 101 -5.96 1.43 -18.17
CA SER A 101 -7.06 1.91 -17.32
C SER A 101 -8.40 1.25 -17.65
N SER A 102 -8.60 0.71 -18.86
CA SER A 102 -9.82 -0.05 -19.21
C SER A 102 -9.90 -1.43 -18.55
N ASN A 103 -8.79 -1.93 -18.00
CA ASN A 103 -8.76 -3.20 -17.27
C ASN A 103 -9.27 -3.06 -15.81
N VAL A 104 -9.60 -1.84 -15.35
CA VAL A 104 -10.13 -1.57 -14.01
C VAL A 104 -11.48 -0.86 -14.10
N TYR A 105 -12.52 -1.46 -13.51
CA TYR A 105 -13.89 -0.95 -13.50
C TYR A 105 -14.68 -1.57 -12.34
N THR A 106 -15.86 -1.04 -12.02
CA THR A 106 -16.80 -1.71 -11.10
C THR A 106 -17.88 -2.48 -11.84
N LEU A 107 -18.24 -3.67 -11.33
CA LEU A 107 -19.30 -4.52 -11.88
C LEU A 107 -19.83 -5.51 -10.83
N ASN A 108 -21.15 -5.58 -10.68
CA ASN A 108 -21.87 -6.39 -9.69
C ASN A 108 -21.38 -6.15 -8.25
N GLY A 109 -21.25 -4.88 -7.84
CA GLY A 109 -20.91 -4.49 -6.47
C GLY A 109 -19.48 -4.84 -6.07
N LYS A 110 -18.54 -4.75 -7.02
CA LYS A 110 -17.13 -5.09 -6.85
C LYS A 110 -16.25 -4.26 -7.75
N LEU A 111 -15.06 -3.94 -7.28
CA LEU A 111 -13.95 -3.54 -8.12
C LEU A 111 -13.38 -4.77 -8.85
N ILE A 112 -13.40 -4.71 -10.17
CA ILE A 112 -12.81 -5.70 -11.06
C ILE A 112 -11.49 -5.15 -11.61
N ASN A 113 -10.39 -5.85 -11.32
CA ASN A 113 -9.14 -5.69 -12.06
C ASN A 113 -8.93 -6.94 -12.92
N ARG A 114 -9.02 -6.77 -14.22
CA ARG A 114 -8.97 -7.82 -15.25
C ARG A 114 -7.55 -7.93 -15.81
N VAL A 115 -7.06 -9.14 -16.05
CA VAL A 115 -5.83 -9.39 -16.81
C VAL A 115 -6.13 -10.23 -18.06
N ASP A 116 -5.64 -9.77 -19.21
CA ASP A 116 -5.85 -10.35 -20.54
C ASP A 116 -4.54 -10.85 -21.17
N GLU A 117 -4.59 -11.92 -21.96
CA GLU A 117 -3.55 -12.24 -22.95
C GLU A 117 -3.76 -11.33 -24.18
N MET A 118 -3.03 -10.21 -24.25
CA MET A 118 -3.18 -9.20 -25.29
C MET A 118 -1.81 -8.69 -25.76
N GLN A 119 -1.48 -8.94 -27.03
CA GLN A 119 -0.24 -8.43 -27.60
C GLN A 119 -0.33 -6.93 -27.89
N THR A 120 0.57 -6.16 -27.29
CA THR A 120 0.63 -4.70 -27.47
C THR A 120 2.06 -4.26 -27.80
N ASN A 121 2.22 -3.57 -28.94
CA ASN A 121 3.46 -2.88 -29.28
C ASN A 121 3.57 -1.62 -28.43
N VAL A 122 4.60 -1.54 -27.59
CA VAL A 122 4.88 -0.36 -26.76
C VAL A 122 6.21 0.26 -27.15
N THR A 123 6.30 1.58 -27.01
CA THR A 123 7.55 2.32 -27.10
C THR A 123 7.68 3.16 -25.83
N TYR A 124 8.77 2.98 -25.10
CA TYR A 124 8.98 3.61 -23.79
C TYR A 124 10.47 3.90 -23.54
N PHE A 125 10.73 4.79 -22.59
CA PHE A 125 12.09 5.07 -22.13
C PHE A 125 12.52 4.02 -21.11
N ASN A 126 13.47 3.15 -21.48
CA ASN A 126 14.03 2.17 -20.58
C ASN A 126 15.25 2.77 -19.86
N GLN A 127 15.03 3.16 -18.60
CA GLN A 127 16.07 3.69 -17.73
C GLN A 127 16.98 2.64 -17.09
N TRP A 128 16.67 1.34 -17.25
CA TRP A 128 17.41 0.24 -16.61
C TRP A 128 18.52 -0.34 -17.51
N LEU A 129 18.66 0.18 -18.72
CA LEU A 129 19.80 -0.09 -19.60
C LEU A 129 21.08 0.54 -19.04
N GLU A 130 22.24 -0.01 -19.41
CA GLU A 130 23.55 0.60 -19.12
C GLU A 130 23.63 2.04 -19.66
N VAL A 131 23.01 2.30 -20.81
CA VAL A 131 22.75 3.63 -21.35
C VAL A 131 21.24 3.77 -21.56
N PRO A 132 20.52 4.57 -20.74
CA PRO A 132 19.09 4.80 -20.87
C PRO A 132 18.67 5.28 -22.27
N ALA A 133 17.68 4.62 -22.86
CA ALA A 133 17.25 4.85 -24.24
C ALA A 133 15.75 4.62 -24.45
N ILE A 134 15.23 5.07 -25.60
CA ILE A 134 13.89 4.67 -26.07
C ILE A 134 14.00 3.29 -26.71
N GLU A 135 13.19 2.34 -26.24
CA GLU A 135 13.06 1.01 -26.82
C GLU A 135 11.62 0.76 -27.29
N SER A 136 11.47 -0.11 -28.29
CA SER A 136 10.18 -0.64 -28.73
C SER A 136 10.14 -2.15 -28.50
N ASN A 137 9.13 -2.61 -27.76
CA ASN A 137 8.97 -4.01 -27.36
C ASN A 137 7.52 -4.47 -27.55
N ILE A 138 7.32 -5.78 -27.66
CA ILE A 138 5.98 -6.40 -27.64
C ILE A 138 5.73 -6.91 -26.22
N LEU A 139 4.70 -6.37 -25.57
CA LEU A 139 4.15 -6.91 -24.32
C LEU A 139 3.02 -7.89 -24.69
N HIS A 140 2.81 -8.91 -23.88
CA HIS A 140 1.89 -10.01 -24.19
C HIS A 140 0.63 -10.03 -23.33
N TYR A 141 0.54 -9.14 -22.34
CA TYR A 141 -0.59 -9.07 -21.40
C TYR A 141 -1.04 -7.62 -21.18
N SER A 142 -2.31 -7.42 -20.87
CA SER A 142 -2.88 -6.15 -20.39
C SER A 142 -3.50 -6.38 -19.02
N ALA A 143 -3.27 -5.49 -18.07
CA ALA A 143 -3.77 -5.58 -16.70
C ALA A 143 -4.09 -4.21 -16.12
N GLY A 144 -4.69 -4.14 -14.93
CA GLY A 144 -4.88 -2.89 -14.21
C GLY A 144 -3.80 -2.62 -13.16
N MET A 145 -3.38 -1.35 -13.04
CA MET A 145 -2.81 -0.78 -11.81
C MET A 145 -3.61 0.46 -11.44
N MET A 146 -4.23 0.45 -10.26
CA MET A 146 -5.03 1.54 -9.70
C MET A 146 -4.41 2.04 -8.41
N GLN A 147 -4.39 3.37 -8.21
CA GLN A 147 -3.77 4.01 -7.06
C GLN A 147 -4.62 5.16 -6.49
N SER A 148 -4.53 5.40 -5.18
CA SER A 148 -5.05 6.60 -4.53
C SER A 148 -4.05 7.77 -4.49
N TRP A 149 -2.92 7.67 -5.21
CA TRP A 149 -1.78 8.61 -5.15
C TRP A 149 -2.21 10.08 -5.18
N ASN A 150 -1.71 10.83 -4.20
CA ASN A 150 -1.99 12.24 -3.94
C ASN A 150 -3.46 12.61 -3.65
N LYS A 151 -4.43 11.70 -3.87
CA LYS A 151 -5.86 11.89 -3.61
C LYS A 151 -6.23 11.52 -2.18
N PHE A 152 -6.06 10.26 -1.82
CA PHE A 152 -6.22 9.74 -0.46
C PHE A 152 -4.90 9.15 0.03
N CYS A 153 -4.46 9.60 1.21
CA CYS A 153 -3.29 9.06 1.90
C CYS A 153 -3.56 8.98 3.41
N MET A 154 -2.75 8.20 4.13
CA MET A 154 -2.87 7.97 5.56
C MET A 154 -1.50 7.90 6.26
N GLN A 155 -1.42 8.34 7.52
CA GLN A 155 -0.32 8.08 8.44
C GLN A 155 -0.82 7.17 9.57
N GLY A 156 -0.41 5.90 9.56
CA GLY A 156 -0.87 4.87 10.51
C GLY A 156 -2.34 4.46 10.31
N GLY A 157 -2.75 3.37 10.97
CA GLY A 157 -4.12 2.84 10.92
C GLY A 157 -4.19 1.34 10.64
N LEU A 158 -5.42 0.83 10.50
CA LEU A 158 -5.75 -0.53 10.09
C LEU A 158 -6.38 -0.45 8.71
N ILE A 159 -5.90 -1.29 7.80
CA ILE A 159 -6.50 -1.46 6.47
C ILE A 159 -7.07 -2.87 6.40
N GLU A 160 -8.35 -2.96 6.07
CA GLU A 160 -9.08 -4.20 5.84
C GLU A 160 -9.49 -4.24 4.37
N VAL A 161 -9.19 -5.35 3.68
CA VAL A 161 -9.53 -5.55 2.27
C VAL A 161 -10.11 -6.94 2.10
N ALA A 162 -11.29 -7.03 1.50
CA ALA A 162 -11.88 -8.29 1.06
C ALA A 162 -11.60 -8.47 -0.44
N ALA A 163 -10.78 -9.46 -0.79
CA ALA A 163 -10.33 -9.68 -2.17
C ALA A 163 -10.24 -11.17 -2.54
N LYS A 164 -10.51 -11.45 -3.81
CA LYS A 164 -10.30 -12.73 -4.48
C LYS A 164 -9.22 -12.54 -5.56
N LEU A 165 -8.19 -13.38 -5.51
CA LEU A 165 -7.02 -13.26 -6.39
C LEU A 165 -7.25 -13.95 -7.75
N PRO A 166 -6.58 -13.46 -8.82
CA PRO A 166 -6.69 -14.01 -10.17
C PRO A 166 -6.11 -15.42 -10.29
N GLY A 167 -6.80 -16.26 -11.07
CA GLY A 167 -6.33 -17.59 -11.46
C GLY A 167 -7.30 -18.28 -12.42
N ALA A 168 -6.84 -19.38 -13.00
CA ALA A 168 -7.63 -20.31 -13.79
C ALA A 168 -8.60 -21.09 -12.90
N VAL A 169 -9.69 -20.45 -12.51
CA VAL A 169 -10.68 -21.00 -11.55
C VAL A 169 -12.05 -21.27 -12.17
N ASN A 170 -12.24 -21.05 -13.47
CA ASN A 170 -13.54 -21.23 -14.09
C ASN A 170 -13.88 -22.72 -14.31
N ILE A 171 -14.89 -23.22 -13.59
CA ILE A 171 -15.28 -24.64 -13.59
C ILE A 171 -16.30 -25.01 -14.67
N LEU A 172 -17.01 -24.04 -15.26
CA LEU A 172 -18.04 -24.27 -16.29
C LEU A 172 -17.79 -23.37 -17.49
N PRO A 173 -17.79 -23.89 -18.74
CA PRO A 173 -17.58 -23.04 -19.91
C PRO A 173 -18.65 -21.95 -20.02
N ASP A 174 -18.22 -20.76 -20.41
CA ASP A 174 -19.07 -19.58 -20.64
C ASP A 174 -18.68 -18.89 -21.96
N ASP A 175 -19.34 -17.76 -22.29
CA ASP A 175 -19.11 -17.03 -23.55
C ASP A 175 -17.66 -16.48 -23.69
N ILE A 176 -16.95 -16.34 -22.58
CA ILE A 176 -15.57 -15.86 -22.47
C ILE A 176 -14.60 -17.05 -22.40
N HIS A 177 -14.81 -17.95 -21.44
CA HIS A 177 -13.93 -19.07 -21.12
C HIS A 177 -14.48 -20.39 -21.69
N LYS A 178 -13.89 -20.87 -22.79
CA LYS A 178 -14.47 -21.99 -23.56
C LYS A 178 -14.15 -23.39 -23.01
N SER A 179 -13.37 -23.49 -21.94
CA SER A 179 -12.99 -24.78 -21.32
C SER A 179 -13.11 -24.73 -19.80
N THR A 180 -13.52 -25.84 -19.19
CA THR A 180 -13.43 -26.06 -17.74
C THR A 180 -11.96 -26.11 -17.31
N THR A 181 -11.61 -25.41 -16.23
CA THR A 181 -10.28 -25.46 -15.62
C THR A 181 -9.90 -26.87 -15.15
N MET A 182 -8.61 -27.21 -15.30
CA MET A 182 -7.97 -28.40 -14.74
C MET A 182 -7.37 -28.12 -13.34
N ASN A 183 -7.56 -26.91 -12.80
CA ASN A 183 -7.08 -26.49 -11.48
C ASN A 183 -7.71 -27.34 -10.35
N PRO A 184 -6.93 -28.16 -9.62
CA PRO A 184 -7.48 -29.05 -8.59
C PRO A 184 -8.25 -28.30 -7.50
N ASN A 185 -7.76 -27.12 -7.07
CA ASN A 185 -8.39 -26.32 -6.02
C ASN A 185 -9.73 -25.73 -6.45
N ALA A 186 -9.88 -25.38 -7.73
CA ALA A 186 -11.14 -24.89 -8.28
C ALA A 186 -12.17 -26.03 -8.46
N LEU A 187 -11.71 -27.21 -8.92
CA LEU A 187 -12.54 -28.40 -9.04
C LEU A 187 -12.93 -29.01 -7.68
N GLY A 188 -12.21 -28.68 -6.61
CA GLY A 188 -12.43 -29.25 -5.27
C GLY A 188 -11.96 -30.70 -5.14
N GLU A 189 -11.01 -31.13 -5.97
CA GLU A 189 -10.53 -32.52 -6.02
C GLU A 189 -9.14 -32.65 -6.67
N ILE A 190 -8.37 -33.64 -6.22
CA ILE A 190 -7.06 -33.98 -6.80
C ILE A 190 -6.89 -35.50 -6.90
N TRP A 191 -6.22 -35.97 -7.95
CA TRP A 191 -5.77 -37.35 -8.07
C TRP A 191 -4.33 -37.47 -7.56
N LYS A 192 -4.11 -38.31 -6.55
CA LYS A 192 -2.80 -38.59 -5.98
C LYS A 192 -2.64 -40.10 -5.80
N ASP A 193 -1.56 -40.67 -6.34
CA ASP A 193 -1.24 -42.10 -6.24
C ASP A 193 -2.40 -43.03 -6.68
N GLY A 194 -3.15 -42.60 -7.71
CA GLY A 194 -4.32 -43.31 -8.23
C GLY A 194 -5.61 -43.12 -7.41
N VAL A 195 -5.56 -42.42 -6.28
CA VAL A 195 -6.70 -42.14 -5.40
C VAL A 195 -7.21 -40.72 -5.64
N LYS A 196 -8.53 -40.59 -5.84
CA LYS A 196 -9.22 -39.32 -5.92
C LYS A 196 -9.50 -38.78 -4.51
N THR A 197 -8.86 -37.68 -4.16
CA THR A 197 -9.01 -36.99 -2.86
C THR A 197 -9.81 -35.71 -3.05
N LYS A 198 -10.82 -35.49 -2.20
CA LYS A 198 -11.60 -34.24 -2.18
C LYS A 198 -10.78 -33.13 -1.51
N LEU A 199 -10.81 -31.93 -2.08
CA LEU A 199 -10.24 -30.71 -1.51
C LEU A 199 -11.32 -29.82 -0.89
N SER A 200 -10.94 -29.06 0.13
CA SER A 200 -11.74 -27.98 0.71
C SER A 200 -11.28 -26.60 0.22
N PRO A 201 -12.11 -25.54 0.30
CA PRO A 201 -11.69 -24.16 -0.01
C PRO A 201 -10.56 -23.62 0.89
N ARG A 202 -10.22 -24.32 1.98
CA ARG A 202 -9.13 -23.98 2.91
C ARG A 202 -7.84 -24.74 2.62
N ASP A 203 -7.87 -25.68 1.68
CA ASP A 203 -6.70 -26.48 1.34
C ASP A 203 -5.70 -25.63 0.55
N ARG A 204 -4.41 -25.88 0.78
CA ARG A 204 -3.33 -25.16 0.09
C ARG A 204 -3.45 -25.32 -1.42
N VAL A 205 -2.97 -24.33 -2.18
CA VAL A 205 -2.82 -24.46 -3.64
C VAL A 205 -1.98 -25.69 -3.95
N GLN A 206 -2.53 -26.62 -4.73
CA GLN A 206 -1.87 -27.87 -5.11
C GLN A 206 -0.94 -27.68 -6.31
N ASP A 207 -1.26 -26.71 -7.18
CA ASP A 207 -0.54 -26.46 -8.42
C ASP A 207 -0.55 -24.96 -8.75
N GLY A 208 0.54 -24.27 -8.41
CA GLY A 208 0.66 -22.82 -8.56
C GLY A 208 0.60 -22.30 -10.00
N ALA A 209 0.78 -23.17 -11.01
CA ALA A 209 0.74 -22.75 -12.41
C ALA A 209 -0.65 -22.25 -12.86
N TYR A 210 -1.72 -22.64 -12.16
CA TYR A 210 -3.07 -22.13 -12.40
C TYR A 210 -3.32 -20.73 -11.81
N TYR A 211 -2.33 -20.10 -11.18
CA TYR A 211 -2.40 -18.73 -10.69
C TYR A 211 -1.20 -17.93 -11.22
N PRO A 212 -1.11 -17.72 -12.55
CA PRO A 212 0.12 -17.35 -13.23
C PRO A 212 0.48 -15.85 -13.18
N THR A 213 -0.09 -15.09 -12.25
CA THR A 213 0.07 -13.62 -12.19
C THR A 213 0.41 -13.17 -10.77
N TRP A 214 0.91 -11.94 -10.64
CA TRP A 214 1.35 -11.36 -9.38
C TRP A 214 0.40 -10.22 -8.95
N PRO A 215 -0.74 -10.55 -8.31
CA PRO A 215 -1.62 -9.54 -7.73
C PRO A 215 -0.94 -8.85 -6.54
N GLY A 216 -1.15 -7.54 -6.43
CA GLY A 216 -0.61 -6.70 -5.37
C GLY A 216 -1.69 -5.84 -4.72
N ILE A 217 -1.62 -5.76 -3.39
CA ILE A 217 -2.34 -4.83 -2.51
C ILE A 217 -1.29 -4.23 -1.58
N TRP A 218 -0.88 -2.99 -1.83
CA TRP A 218 0.28 -2.41 -1.19
C TRP A 218 0.18 -0.88 -1.06
N LEU A 219 1.14 -0.32 -0.33
CA LEU A 219 1.21 1.09 0.03
C LEU A 219 2.57 1.66 -0.35
N LEU A 220 2.60 2.92 -0.82
CA LEU A 220 3.82 3.66 -1.07
C LEU A 220 3.73 5.07 -0.46
N GLY A 221 4.84 5.61 0.05
CA GLY A 221 4.92 7.00 0.50
C GLY A 221 4.72 8.01 -0.64
N ASN A 222 3.87 9.02 -0.43
CA ASN A 222 3.36 9.95 -1.46
C ASN A 222 4.43 10.76 -2.21
N LEU A 223 5.64 10.89 -1.65
CA LEU A 223 6.80 11.53 -2.29
C LEU A 223 7.34 10.76 -3.51
N GLY A 224 6.98 9.48 -3.68
CA GLY A 224 7.15 8.72 -4.90
C GLY A 224 5.80 8.33 -5.50
N ARG A 225 5.76 8.08 -6.81
CA ARG A 225 4.61 7.48 -7.50
C ARG A 225 5.07 6.23 -8.24
N ALA A 226 4.41 5.11 -7.97
CA ALA A 226 4.70 3.80 -8.56
C ALA A 226 4.78 3.89 -10.10
N LEU A 227 5.78 3.24 -10.68
CA LEU A 227 6.17 3.27 -12.11
C LEU A 227 6.71 4.61 -12.65
N PHE A 228 6.55 5.73 -11.92
CA PHE A 228 7.14 7.02 -12.29
C PHE A 228 8.55 7.14 -11.71
N SER A 229 9.49 6.51 -12.39
CA SER A 229 10.84 6.28 -11.85
C SER A 229 11.65 7.53 -11.52
N ALA A 230 11.34 8.68 -12.14
CA ALA A 230 11.92 9.97 -11.76
C ALA A 230 11.52 10.42 -10.34
N SER A 231 10.31 10.06 -9.89
CA SER A 231 9.84 10.33 -8.52
C SER A 231 10.34 9.31 -7.49
N THR A 232 10.62 8.06 -7.90
CA THR A 232 11.05 7.00 -6.98
C THR A 232 12.57 6.89 -6.86
N SER A 233 13.35 7.38 -7.84
CA SER A 233 14.81 7.37 -7.80
C SER A 233 15.36 8.12 -6.58
N ARG A 234 16.14 7.43 -5.73
CA ARG A 234 16.66 7.96 -4.44
C ARG A 234 15.58 8.39 -3.43
N MET A 235 14.31 8.09 -3.70
CA MET A 235 13.16 8.38 -2.84
C MET A 235 12.60 7.08 -2.28
N TRP A 236 12.37 6.09 -3.14
CA TRP A 236 12.02 4.72 -2.76
C TRP A 236 13.29 3.89 -2.52
N PRO A 237 13.34 3.02 -1.50
CA PRO A 237 12.40 2.89 -0.38
C PRO A 237 12.89 3.66 0.86
N TRP A 238 13.33 4.93 0.74
CA TRP A 238 14.06 5.62 1.81
C TRP A 238 13.21 5.97 3.05
N THR A 239 13.82 5.79 4.22
CA THR A 239 13.21 6.01 5.56
C THR A 239 14.22 6.52 6.58
N TYR A 240 15.29 7.14 6.09
CA TYR A 240 16.40 7.59 6.90
C TYR A 240 16.19 9.06 7.30
N ASN A 241 16.36 9.37 8.58
CA ASN A 241 16.15 10.71 9.12
C ASN A 241 17.25 11.07 10.12
N GLU A 242 18.50 10.96 9.66
CA GLU A 242 19.70 11.37 10.39
C GLU A 242 20.70 11.94 9.38
N CYS A 243 21.46 12.98 9.74
CA CYS A 243 22.51 13.46 8.87
C CYS A 243 23.71 12.50 8.89
N ASP A 244 23.85 11.73 7.82
CA ASP A 244 25.00 10.89 7.53
C ASP A 244 25.55 11.27 6.15
N ALA A 245 26.80 11.74 6.12
CA ALA A 245 27.43 12.24 4.89
C ALA A 245 27.74 11.13 3.87
N GLU A 246 27.84 9.87 4.29
CA GLU A 246 28.02 8.72 3.38
C GLU A 246 26.69 8.33 2.73
N LEU A 247 25.57 8.46 3.45
CA LEU A 247 24.24 8.12 2.95
C LEU A 247 23.55 9.28 2.21
N SER A 248 23.87 10.53 2.53
CA SER A 248 23.26 11.72 1.95
C SER A 248 23.27 11.80 0.40
N PRO A 249 24.28 11.30 -0.34
CA PRO A 249 24.22 11.27 -1.81
C PRO A 249 23.17 10.31 -2.38
N HIS A 250 22.71 9.34 -1.59
CA HIS A 250 21.83 8.26 -2.02
C HIS A 250 20.34 8.50 -1.69
N GLN A 251 20.04 9.46 -0.81
CA GLN A 251 18.69 9.89 -0.45
C GLN A 251 18.37 11.26 -1.09
N ALA A 252 17.22 11.40 -1.74
CA ALA A 252 16.84 12.62 -2.45
C ALA A 252 16.56 13.81 -1.50
N ILE A 253 15.97 13.53 -0.33
CA ILE A 253 15.70 14.53 0.72
C ILE A 253 16.43 14.05 1.97
N SER A 254 17.56 14.71 2.28
CA SER A 254 18.50 14.29 3.31
C SER A 254 18.38 15.14 4.57
N ALA A 255 18.51 14.51 5.74
CA ALA A 255 18.61 15.22 7.02
C ALA A 255 19.90 16.05 7.19
N CYS A 256 20.85 15.96 6.26
CA CYS A 256 22.00 16.89 6.21
C CYS A 256 21.68 18.24 5.57
N ASP A 257 20.50 18.42 4.96
CA ASP A 257 20.12 19.68 4.31
C ASP A 257 19.37 20.61 5.28
N PRO A 258 19.95 21.77 5.68
CA PRO A 258 19.26 22.75 6.49
C PRO A 258 18.26 23.61 5.70
N ASN A 259 18.25 23.55 4.36
CA ASN A 259 17.39 24.37 3.50
C ASN A 259 16.86 23.58 2.27
N PRO A 260 16.13 22.45 2.46
CA PRO A 260 15.68 21.57 1.37
C PRO A 260 14.67 22.19 0.39
N GLY A 261 14.22 23.43 0.65
CA GLY A 261 13.26 24.15 -0.16
C GLY A 261 11.88 23.48 -0.16
N TYR A 262 11.04 23.85 -1.12
CA TYR A 262 9.76 23.18 -1.44
C TYR A 262 8.86 22.85 -0.22
N GLY A 263 8.87 23.67 0.83
CA GLY A 263 8.09 23.47 2.05
C GLY A 263 8.51 22.30 2.93
N LEU A 264 9.61 21.61 2.63
CA LEU A 264 10.18 20.55 3.46
C LEU A 264 10.85 21.14 4.71
N HIS A 265 10.93 20.36 5.78
CA HIS A 265 11.55 20.81 7.02
C HIS A 265 13.08 20.73 6.97
N PRO A 266 13.80 21.75 7.48
CA PRO A 266 15.24 21.71 7.71
C PRO A 266 15.68 20.46 8.49
N ASN A 267 16.73 19.80 8.00
CA ASN A 267 17.38 18.65 8.62
C ASN A 267 16.44 17.43 8.85
N GLN A 268 15.38 17.29 8.03
CA GLN A 268 14.50 16.12 8.03
C GLN A 268 14.75 15.27 6.78
N GLY A 269 15.21 14.04 6.98
CA GLY A 269 15.36 13.05 5.91
C GLY A 269 14.01 12.40 5.60
N ARG A 270 13.69 12.25 4.32
CA ARG A 270 12.37 11.83 3.81
C ARG A 270 12.48 10.79 2.70
N GLY A 271 11.37 10.13 2.36
CA GLY A 271 11.35 9.16 1.29
C GLY A 271 9.97 8.58 0.97
N ALA A 272 9.98 7.46 0.25
CA ALA A 272 8.80 6.72 -0.15
C ALA A 272 8.96 5.25 0.31
N PRO A 273 8.71 4.92 1.60
CA PRO A 273 8.64 3.54 2.07
C PRO A 273 7.53 2.77 1.36
N GLU A 274 7.69 1.46 1.30
CA GLU A 274 6.71 0.53 0.75
C GLU A 274 6.24 -0.46 1.81
N ILE A 275 4.94 -0.76 1.85
CA ILE A 275 4.35 -1.77 2.74
C ILE A 275 3.37 -2.63 1.93
N ASP A 276 3.66 -3.91 1.84
CA ASP A 276 2.83 -4.87 1.11
C ASP A 276 1.85 -5.52 2.08
N ILE A 277 0.56 -5.23 1.92
CA ILE A 277 -0.49 -5.98 2.63
C ILE A 277 -0.46 -7.42 2.10
N LEU A 278 -0.47 -7.55 0.77
CA LEU A 278 -0.41 -8.78 0.02
C LEU A 278 0.29 -8.55 -1.32
N GLU A 279 1.26 -9.38 -1.65
CA GLU A 279 1.84 -9.48 -2.99
C GLU A 279 2.09 -10.95 -3.36
N GLY A 280 1.63 -11.38 -4.54
CA GLY A 280 2.03 -12.66 -5.14
C GLY A 280 0.92 -13.64 -5.44
N GLY A 281 1.27 -14.67 -6.20
CA GLY A 281 0.33 -15.67 -6.72
C GLY A 281 0.93 -17.08 -6.82
N GLY A 282 0.05 -18.08 -6.78
CA GLY A 282 0.31 -19.50 -7.11
C GLY A 282 1.18 -20.31 -6.14
N ALA A 283 2.36 -19.83 -5.79
CA ALA A 283 3.32 -20.57 -4.96
C ALA A 283 3.43 -20.01 -3.53
N ALA A 284 3.28 -18.70 -3.37
CA ALA A 284 3.29 -18.02 -2.08
C ALA A 284 2.56 -16.66 -2.19
N ILE A 285 2.09 -16.17 -1.05
CA ILE A 285 1.76 -14.76 -0.83
C ILE A 285 2.86 -14.18 0.07
N SER A 286 3.37 -13.03 -0.31
CA SER A 286 4.30 -12.19 0.44
C SER A 286 3.54 -11.07 1.15
N SER A 287 4.07 -10.69 2.30
CA SER A 287 3.67 -9.51 3.08
C SER A 287 4.97 -8.91 3.59
N SER A 288 5.21 -7.63 3.34
CA SER A 288 6.57 -7.07 3.31
C SER A 288 6.61 -5.59 3.68
N ILE A 289 7.81 -5.13 4.01
CA ILE A 289 8.12 -3.72 4.20
C ILE A 289 9.47 -3.42 3.54
N GLN A 290 9.46 -2.62 2.47
CA GLN A 290 10.70 -2.21 1.81
C GLN A 290 11.16 -0.87 2.37
N ILE A 291 12.39 -0.84 2.90
CA ILE A 291 12.95 0.29 3.64
C ILE A 291 14.48 0.41 3.50
N ALA A 292 14.96 1.58 3.10
CA ALA A 292 16.37 1.96 2.98
C ALA A 292 16.80 2.91 4.13
N PRO A 293 18.08 2.86 4.58
CA PRO A 293 19.21 2.17 3.95
C PRO A 293 19.14 0.65 4.10
N GLY A 294 19.74 -0.11 3.17
CA GLY A 294 19.74 -1.57 3.26
C GLY A 294 20.46 -2.10 4.51
N MET A 295 20.17 -3.35 4.89
CA MET A 295 20.94 -4.03 5.94
C MET A 295 22.44 -4.07 5.59
N PRO A 296 23.37 -3.65 6.47
CA PRO A 296 24.80 -3.80 6.21
C PRO A 296 25.21 -5.28 6.26
N ASP A 297 26.22 -5.67 5.48
CA ASP A 297 26.58 -7.09 5.27
C ASP A 297 26.97 -7.83 6.56
N ASN A 298 27.55 -7.15 7.54
CA ASN A 298 27.87 -7.76 8.84
C ASN A 298 26.63 -8.15 9.66
N TYR A 299 25.44 -7.64 9.32
CA TYR A 299 24.16 -8.04 9.94
C TYR A 299 23.34 -9.02 9.07
N ARG A 300 23.71 -9.23 7.80
CA ARG A 300 23.04 -10.15 6.86
C ARG A 300 23.38 -11.63 7.12
N ARG A 301 22.62 -12.54 6.51
CA ARG A 301 22.98 -13.97 6.38
C ARG A 301 24.32 -14.15 5.66
N ILE A 302 24.96 -15.31 5.82
CA ILE A 302 26.21 -15.61 5.11
C ILE A 302 25.93 -15.76 3.60
N PRO A 303 26.72 -15.12 2.71
CA PRO A 303 26.58 -15.28 1.26
C PRO A 303 26.75 -16.73 0.80
N LEU A 304 25.99 -17.12 -0.21
CA LEU A 304 26.05 -18.46 -0.81
C LEU A 304 27.44 -18.76 -1.38
N LYS A 305 27.90 -20.00 -1.18
CA LYS A 305 29.11 -20.53 -1.80
C LYS A 305 28.73 -21.67 -2.75
N LYS A 306 29.45 -21.79 -3.87
CA LYS A 306 29.27 -22.92 -4.79
C LYS A 306 29.50 -24.24 -4.02
N PRO A 307 28.69 -25.30 -4.27
CA PRO A 307 27.77 -25.46 -5.40
C PRO A 307 26.33 -24.98 -5.17
N ASP A 308 26.01 -24.25 -4.10
CA ASP A 308 24.63 -23.86 -3.82
C ASP A 308 23.99 -23.02 -4.94
N SER A 309 22.76 -23.40 -5.31
CA SER A 309 21.90 -22.64 -6.21
C SER A 309 21.28 -21.45 -5.48
N LYS A 310 21.10 -20.31 -6.17
CA LYS A 310 20.42 -19.12 -5.61
C LYS A 310 19.01 -19.39 -5.05
N TYR A 311 18.37 -20.51 -5.44
CA TYR A 311 17.03 -20.87 -4.99
C TYR A 311 16.99 -21.64 -3.65
N CYS A 312 18.11 -22.20 -3.17
CA CYS A 312 18.12 -22.99 -1.93
C CYS A 312 17.72 -22.16 -0.69
N VAL A 313 17.92 -20.84 -0.73
CA VAL A 313 17.60 -19.91 0.38
C VAL A 313 16.11 -19.69 0.61
N TYR A 314 15.27 -20.02 -0.38
CA TYR A 314 13.82 -20.01 -0.26
C TYR A 314 13.31 -21.33 0.33
N GLY A 315 13.83 -22.46 -0.16
CA GLY A 315 13.58 -23.78 0.42
C GLY A 315 14.18 -23.97 1.81
N LYS A 316 15.17 -23.15 2.20
CA LYS A 316 15.97 -23.24 3.43
C LYS A 316 16.81 -24.53 3.50
N ALA A 317 17.37 -24.93 2.36
CA ALA A 317 18.07 -26.20 2.14
C ALA A 317 19.48 -26.06 1.52
N CYS A 318 20.11 -24.88 1.64
CA CYS A 318 21.49 -24.63 1.20
C CYS A 318 22.49 -25.45 2.02
N ALA A 319 23.56 -25.92 1.37
CA ALA A 319 24.68 -26.58 2.03
C ALA A 319 25.58 -25.59 2.79
N THR A 320 25.70 -24.34 2.34
CA THR A 320 26.52 -23.29 2.97
C THR A 320 25.98 -22.96 4.38
N PRO A 321 26.77 -23.19 5.45
CA PRO A 321 26.37 -22.82 6.81
C PRO A 321 26.10 -21.32 6.93
N GLY A 322 24.95 -20.96 7.50
CA GLY A 322 24.50 -19.57 7.61
C GLY A 322 23.85 -18.97 6.36
N ALA A 323 23.73 -19.70 5.24
CA ALA A 323 23.02 -19.16 4.08
C ALA A 323 21.49 -19.32 4.16
N ASN A 324 20.99 -20.30 4.93
CA ASN A 324 19.56 -20.57 5.06
C ASN A 324 18.84 -19.53 5.93
N PHE A 325 19.37 -19.29 7.13
CA PHE A 325 18.80 -18.42 8.13
C PHE A 325 19.87 -17.54 8.78
N PRO A 326 19.51 -16.31 9.20
CA PRO A 326 20.31 -15.51 10.13
C PRO A 326 20.60 -16.27 11.44
N ASP A 327 21.83 -16.18 11.94
CA ASP A 327 22.34 -16.80 13.19
C ASP A 327 22.21 -18.35 13.31
N VAL A 328 21.93 -19.07 12.21
CA VAL A 328 21.80 -20.55 12.17
C VAL A 328 22.76 -21.22 11.16
N PRO A 329 23.58 -22.22 11.56
CA PRO A 329 23.86 -22.61 12.94
C PRO A 329 24.65 -21.51 13.66
N THR A 330 24.54 -21.43 14.98
CA THR A 330 25.20 -20.37 15.77
C THR A 330 26.72 -20.32 15.57
N SER A 331 27.35 -21.47 15.35
CA SER A 331 28.79 -21.57 15.07
C SER A 331 29.22 -20.84 13.80
N ALA A 332 28.37 -20.71 12.79
CA ALA A 332 28.69 -20.00 11.54
C ALA A 332 28.84 -18.48 11.75
N TYR A 333 28.22 -17.94 12.80
CA TYR A 333 28.15 -16.50 13.08
C TYR A 333 29.01 -16.05 14.27
N ALA A 334 29.67 -16.98 14.96
CA ALA A 334 30.46 -16.72 16.17
C ALA A 334 31.53 -15.62 16.01
N TYR A 335 32.02 -15.38 14.79
CA TYR A 335 33.01 -14.35 14.48
C TYR A 335 32.52 -12.90 14.67
N ARG A 336 31.20 -12.66 14.74
CA ARG A 336 30.63 -11.30 14.73
C ARG A 336 30.63 -10.63 16.09
N GLY A 337 30.47 -11.39 17.17
CA GLY A 337 30.31 -10.85 18.53
C GLY A 337 29.03 -10.02 18.77
N HIS A 338 28.14 -9.94 17.78
CA HIS A 338 26.85 -9.25 17.85
C HIS A 338 25.78 -10.09 17.14
N ARG A 339 24.50 -9.86 17.46
CA ARG A 339 23.38 -10.53 16.81
C ARG A 339 23.14 -10.01 15.38
N ASN A 340 22.44 -10.79 14.57
CA ASN A 340 21.86 -10.31 13.33
C ASN A 340 20.85 -9.16 13.57
N TRP A 341 20.30 -8.56 12.50
CA TRP A 341 19.22 -7.58 12.67
C TRP A 341 17.94 -8.27 13.21
N TYR A 342 17.57 -9.43 12.65
CA TYR A 342 16.39 -10.31 12.85
C TYR A 342 16.00 -10.75 14.27
N GLN A 343 15.82 -9.83 15.21
CA GLN A 343 15.59 -10.10 16.64
C GLN A 343 14.15 -9.87 17.11
N GLY A 344 13.36 -10.93 17.34
CA GLY A 344 12.09 -10.91 18.07
C GLY A 344 10.81 -11.01 17.21
N LEU A 345 10.87 -11.66 16.05
CA LEU A 345 9.73 -11.73 15.13
C LEU A 345 8.55 -12.54 15.65
N LYS A 346 7.35 -12.00 15.45
CA LYS A 346 6.11 -12.64 15.88
C LYS A 346 5.43 -13.30 14.70
N TYR A 347 5.29 -14.62 14.79
CA TYR A 347 4.60 -15.46 13.80
C TYR A 347 3.50 -16.26 14.50
N ALA A 348 2.33 -16.40 13.87
CA ALA A 348 1.25 -17.23 14.39
C ALA A 348 0.66 -18.11 13.28
N ALA A 349 0.10 -19.25 13.71
CA ALA A 349 -0.45 -20.25 12.81
C ALA A 349 -1.80 -19.79 12.23
N ASN A 350 -1.95 -19.87 10.91
CA ASN A 350 -3.25 -19.79 10.27
C ASN A 350 -3.99 -21.13 10.44
N ASN A 351 -4.70 -21.24 11.56
CA ASN A 351 -5.49 -22.41 11.95
C ASN A 351 -6.74 -22.66 11.09
N ARG A 352 -6.96 -21.89 10.02
CA ARG A 352 -8.01 -22.22 9.03
C ARG A 352 -7.56 -23.27 8.02
N CYS A 353 -6.26 -23.38 7.74
CA CYS A 353 -5.73 -24.44 6.88
C CYS A 353 -5.86 -25.83 7.52
N PRO A 354 -5.88 -26.91 6.71
CA PRO A 354 -5.70 -28.28 7.20
C PRO A 354 -4.43 -28.46 8.03
N THR A 355 -4.52 -29.35 9.02
CA THR A 355 -3.40 -29.81 9.86
C THR A 355 -2.54 -30.83 9.13
N ASP A 356 -1.22 -30.65 9.22
CA ASP A 356 -0.21 -31.66 8.95
C ASP A 356 0.47 -32.08 10.28
N PRO A 357 0.32 -33.33 10.75
CA PRO A 357 1.01 -33.84 11.94
C PRO A 357 2.54 -33.69 11.91
N LEU A 358 3.16 -33.62 10.73
CA LEU A 358 4.60 -33.42 10.57
C LEU A 358 5.03 -31.99 10.92
N GLU A 359 4.14 -31.01 10.78
CA GLU A 359 4.40 -29.60 11.11
C GLU A 359 4.05 -29.23 12.57
N VAL A 360 3.45 -30.15 13.34
CA VAL A 360 3.16 -29.95 14.77
C VAL A 360 4.45 -29.76 15.57
N GLN A 361 4.49 -28.69 16.38
CA GLN A 361 5.64 -28.26 17.16
C GLN A 361 5.31 -28.13 18.67
N GLN A 362 6.32 -28.35 19.51
CA GLN A 362 6.24 -28.15 20.97
C GLN A 362 7.06 -26.92 21.38
N TYR A 363 6.66 -26.25 22.45
CA TYR A 363 7.25 -24.98 22.89
C TYR A 363 8.62 -25.16 23.56
N GLU A 364 8.70 -26.08 24.51
CA GLU A 364 9.84 -26.25 25.42
C GLU A 364 11.16 -26.54 24.70
N PRO A 365 11.23 -27.41 23.65
CA PRO A 365 12.46 -27.67 22.92
C PRO A 365 13.00 -26.42 22.21
N VAL A 366 12.11 -25.69 21.52
CA VAL A 366 12.46 -24.46 20.80
C VAL A 366 12.92 -23.39 21.80
N LYS A 367 12.21 -23.25 22.93
CA LYS A 367 12.58 -22.29 23.96
C LYS A 367 13.92 -22.62 24.61
N ALA A 368 14.22 -23.88 24.87
CA ALA A 368 15.51 -24.32 25.41
C ALA A 368 16.67 -23.97 24.48
N VAL A 369 16.50 -24.11 23.16
CA VAL A 369 17.51 -23.71 22.17
C VAL A 369 17.65 -22.18 22.08
N GLN A 370 16.55 -21.43 22.18
CA GLN A 370 16.64 -19.96 22.25
C GLN A 370 17.36 -19.46 23.53
N MET A 371 17.15 -20.13 24.67
CA MET A 371 17.85 -19.81 25.93
C MET A 371 19.33 -20.21 25.90
N ASN A 372 19.70 -21.23 25.13
CA ASN A 372 21.08 -21.66 24.94
C ASN A 372 21.41 -21.87 23.45
N PRO A 373 21.77 -20.79 22.71
CA PRO A 373 22.05 -20.86 21.27
C PRO A 373 23.18 -21.83 20.88
N ALA A 374 24.03 -22.27 21.81
CA ALA A 374 25.01 -23.32 21.52
C ALA A 374 24.37 -24.67 21.13
N LEU A 375 23.08 -24.88 21.46
CA LEU A 375 22.30 -26.04 21.04
C LEU A 375 21.81 -25.95 19.57
N LEU A 376 21.91 -24.77 18.95
CA LEU A 376 21.44 -24.53 17.58
C LEU A 376 22.51 -24.95 16.55
N THR A 377 22.59 -26.27 16.37
CA THR A 377 23.61 -26.95 15.56
C THR A 377 23.16 -27.29 14.14
N THR A 378 21.85 -27.26 13.86
CA THR A 378 21.32 -27.56 12.53
C THR A 378 21.70 -26.49 11.49
N ASN A 379 21.90 -26.90 10.24
CA ASN A 379 22.02 -25.97 9.10
C ASN A 379 20.68 -25.83 8.32
N VAL A 380 19.78 -26.80 8.43
CA VAL A 380 18.45 -26.81 7.80
C VAL A 380 17.36 -26.65 8.87
N TYR A 381 16.11 -26.42 8.46
CA TYR A 381 15.01 -26.28 9.43
C TYR A 381 14.86 -27.54 10.29
N ASN A 382 14.84 -27.37 11.61
CA ASN A 382 14.53 -28.41 12.58
C ASN A 382 13.51 -27.86 13.56
N LYS A 383 12.29 -28.41 13.55
CA LYS A 383 11.17 -27.96 14.40
C LYS A 383 11.40 -28.12 15.91
N MET A 384 12.45 -28.81 16.34
CA MET A 384 12.86 -28.91 17.75
C MET A 384 13.87 -27.83 18.15
N GLN A 385 14.50 -27.13 17.19
CA GLN A 385 15.55 -26.13 17.45
C GLN A 385 15.17 -24.71 17.00
N VAL A 386 14.23 -24.56 16.07
CA VAL A 386 13.86 -23.28 15.44
C VAL A 386 12.34 -23.14 15.42
N SER A 387 11.81 -21.92 15.57
CA SER A 387 10.37 -21.62 15.45
C SER A 387 9.78 -22.14 14.14
N ALA A 388 8.48 -22.40 14.09
CA ALA A 388 7.77 -22.76 12.85
C ALA A 388 7.84 -21.65 11.78
N GLY A 389 8.09 -20.40 12.21
CA GLY A 389 8.43 -19.29 11.31
C GLY A 389 9.78 -19.47 10.61
N ARG A 390 10.55 -20.49 10.96
CA ARG A 390 11.93 -20.74 10.50
C ARG A 390 12.89 -19.59 10.86
N ASP A 391 12.67 -18.99 12.01
CA ASP A 391 13.53 -17.97 12.61
C ASP A 391 13.96 -18.39 14.02
N ALA A 392 15.27 -18.42 14.28
CA ALA A 392 15.85 -18.77 15.57
C ALA A 392 15.73 -17.65 16.62
N SER A 393 15.52 -16.42 16.16
CA SER A 393 15.37 -15.23 16.98
C SER A 393 13.91 -14.75 17.06
N ALA A 394 12.95 -15.58 16.66
CA ALA A 394 11.52 -15.29 16.79
C ALA A 394 11.12 -15.02 18.25
N ASP A 395 10.14 -14.14 18.45
CA ASP A 395 9.44 -14.00 19.72
C ASP A 395 8.73 -15.33 20.04
N LEU A 396 8.91 -15.80 21.28
CA LEU A 396 8.30 -17.01 21.84
C LEU A 396 7.52 -16.68 23.13
N GLY A 397 7.04 -15.45 23.27
CA GLY A 397 6.13 -15.01 24.32
C GLY A 397 4.67 -15.35 23.98
N LEU A 398 3.76 -15.13 24.94
CA LEU A 398 2.33 -15.35 24.73
C LEU A 398 1.74 -14.39 23.69
N ILE A 399 0.83 -14.91 22.86
CA ILE A 399 0.09 -14.09 21.88
C ILE A 399 -0.73 -13.04 22.64
N ASP A 400 -0.41 -11.77 22.40
CA ASP A 400 -0.98 -10.60 23.08
C ASP A 400 -1.02 -10.71 24.62
N GLY A 401 -0.05 -11.42 25.20
CA GLY A 401 0.08 -11.62 26.65
C GLY A 401 -1.00 -12.51 27.28
N LYS A 402 -1.75 -13.29 26.47
CA LYS A 402 -2.96 -14.01 26.90
C LYS A 402 -2.96 -15.47 26.46
N GLY A 403 -3.70 -16.30 27.20
CA GLY A 403 -3.93 -17.72 26.86
C GLY A 403 -2.68 -18.60 26.96
N PRO A 404 -2.71 -19.81 26.37
CA PRO A 404 -1.59 -20.76 26.39
C PRO A 404 -0.72 -20.72 25.12
N ALA A 405 -1.14 -20.00 24.07
CA ALA A 405 -0.49 -20.00 22.77
C ALA A 405 0.66 -18.98 22.73
N HIS A 406 1.83 -19.44 22.28
CA HIS A 406 3.01 -18.62 22.08
C HIS A 406 3.20 -18.25 20.60
N TRP A 407 3.81 -17.09 20.37
CA TRP A 407 4.37 -16.75 19.06
C TRP A 407 5.42 -17.79 18.63
N GLY A 408 5.60 -17.95 17.32
CA GLY A 408 6.61 -18.83 16.73
C GLY A 408 6.32 -20.33 16.79
N ILE A 409 5.27 -20.80 17.48
CA ILE A 409 4.97 -22.23 17.67
C ILE A 409 3.74 -22.68 16.87
N ASN A 410 3.90 -23.72 16.04
CA ASN A 410 2.79 -24.35 15.31
C ASN A 410 2.20 -25.55 16.08
N TYR A 411 1.39 -25.28 17.11
CA TYR A 411 0.76 -26.32 17.92
C TYR A 411 -0.16 -27.28 17.13
N ASN A 412 -0.78 -26.79 16.05
CA ASN A 412 -1.79 -27.53 15.29
C ASN A 412 -1.28 -28.05 13.94
N GLY A 413 -0.01 -27.84 13.59
CA GLY A 413 0.56 -28.25 12.29
C GLY A 413 -0.11 -27.60 11.07
N THR A 414 -0.74 -26.43 11.23
CA THR A 414 -1.51 -25.76 10.16
C THR A 414 -0.59 -24.87 9.29
N CYS A 415 -1.15 -24.03 8.42
CA CYS A 415 -0.36 -23.06 7.65
C CYS A 415 0.38 -22.11 8.59
N PHE A 416 1.65 -21.84 8.31
CA PHE A 416 2.48 -20.96 9.13
C PHE A 416 3.28 -20.02 8.23
N PRO A 417 3.31 -18.69 8.49
CA PRO A 417 4.11 -17.76 7.71
C PRO A 417 5.60 -18.02 7.94
N ILE A 418 6.36 -18.13 6.86
CA ILE A 418 7.80 -18.42 6.91
C ILE A 418 8.59 -17.11 6.80
N ALA A 419 9.59 -16.96 7.67
CA ALA A 419 10.53 -15.87 7.68
C ALA A 419 11.28 -15.73 6.34
N ASN A 420 10.95 -14.66 5.61
CA ASN A 420 11.93 -13.92 4.83
C ASN A 420 12.45 -12.67 5.58
N GLY A 421 12.16 -12.61 6.89
CA GLY A 421 12.81 -11.78 7.91
C GLY A 421 12.12 -10.45 8.27
N VAL A 422 12.37 -10.00 9.52
CA VAL A 422 12.53 -8.61 10.05
C VAL A 422 11.90 -8.36 11.46
N LEU A 423 12.58 -8.79 12.55
CA LEU A 423 12.65 -8.27 13.95
C LEU A 423 11.41 -7.89 14.82
N GLY A 424 11.61 -7.81 16.14
CA GLY A 424 10.68 -7.66 17.29
C GLY A 424 10.85 -6.40 18.15
N GLU A 425 10.10 -6.12 19.24
CA GLU A 425 9.23 -6.99 20.06
C GLU A 425 7.79 -6.43 20.38
N SER A 426 7.39 -5.21 19.98
CA SER A 426 5.99 -4.67 19.99
C SER A 426 5.57 -4.00 18.66
N GLY A 427 4.49 -4.48 18.02
CA GLY A 427 4.12 -4.29 16.59
C GLY A 427 4.03 -2.86 16.03
N TYR A 428 4.73 -2.65 14.91
CA TYR A 428 4.72 -1.49 14.01
C TYR A 428 3.88 -1.75 12.76
N VAL A 429 3.98 -2.93 12.15
CA VAL A 429 2.97 -3.48 11.22
C VAL A 429 2.58 -4.89 11.69
N ARG A 430 1.28 -5.18 11.69
CA ARG A 430 0.71 -6.50 11.99
C ARG A 430 -0.17 -6.91 10.81
N TRP A 431 0.18 -8.01 10.16
CA TRP A 431 -0.67 -8.67 9.16
C TRP A 431 -1.60 -9.66 9.84
N MET A 432 -2.86 -9.64 9.42
CA MET A 432 -3.94 -10.45 9.94
C MET A 432 -4.75 -11.02 8.77
N LEU A 433 -5.40 -12.17 8.97
CA LEU A 433 -6.35 -12.74 8.02
C LEU A 433 -7.64 -13.06 8.79
N GLU A 434 -8.74 -12.40 8.43
CA GLU A 434 -10.03 -12.45 9.15
C GLU A 434 -9.78 -12.35 10.68
N ASP A 435 -9.23 -11.21 11.12
CA ASP A 435 -8.88 -10.85 12.52
C ASP A 435 -7.84 -11.74 13.25
N ALA A 436 -7.42 -12.86 12.69
CA ALA A 436 -6.36 -13.70 13.25
C ALA A 436 -4.97 -13.14 12.87
N PRO A 437 -4.08 -12.83 13.83
CA PRO A 437 -2.73 -12.37 13.51
C PRO A 437 -1.93 -13.49 12.82
N LEU A 438 -1.15 -13.11 11.81
CA LEU A 438 -0.24 -14.02 11.11
C LEU A 438 1.22 -13.65 11.37
N PHE A 439 1.55 -12.37 11.18
CA PHE A 439 2.91 -11.85 11.26
C PHE A 439 2.89 -10.45 11.86
N GLU A 440 3.78 -10.16 12.78
CA GLU A 440 3.97 -8.82 13.33
C GLU A 440 5.46 -8.46 13.28
N ILE A 441 5.75 -7.33 12.64
CA ILE A 441 7.02 -6.61 12.68
C ILE A 441 6.84 -5.46 13.67
N PRO A 442 7.42 -5.55 14.86
CA PRO A 442 7.55 -4.44 15.80
C PRO A 442 8.28 -3.16 15.39
N SER A 443 8.23 -2.15 16.28
CA SER A 443 8.84 -0.83 16.07
C SER A 443 10.27 -0.73 16.58
N VAL A 444 10.58 -1.39 17.70
CA VAL A 444 11.92 -1.37 18.33
C VAL A 444 12.98 -2.04 17.46
N THR A 445 12.57 -3.08 16.74
CA THR A 445 13.01 -3.48 15.40
C THR A 445 13.76 -2.41 14.60
N LEU A 446 13.04 -1.37 14.15
CA LEU A 446 13.52 -0.37 13.21
C LEU A 446 14.23 0.77 13.94
N THR A 447 13.75 1.09 15.15
CA THR A 447 14.16 2.26 15.94
C THR A 447 15.32 1.99 16.92
N LYS A 448 15.60 0.73 17.27
CA LYS A 448 16.73 0.30 18.12
C LYS A 448 17.36 -1.01 17.59
N PRO A 449 17.86 -1.02 16.35
CA PRO A 449 18.46 -2.21 15.74
C PRO A 449 19.76 -2.61 16.47
N PRO A 450 20.09 -3.92 16.57
CA PRO A 450 21.30 -4.38 17.25
C PRO A 450 22.57 -3.72 16.70
N GLN A 451 23.43 -3.22 17.58
CA GLN A 451 24.69 -2.55 17.24
C GLN A 451 25.89 -3.42 17.60
N ALA A 452 26.94 -3.37 16.79
CA ALA A 452 28.20 -4.07 17.01
C ALA A 452 29.10 -3.44 18.10
N GLY A 453 28.65 -2.37 18.76
CA GLY A 453 29.41 -1.62 19.76
C GLY A 453 30.26 -0.47 19.18
N PRO A 454 30.95 0.31 20.03
CA PRO A 454 31.73 1.46 19.59
C PRO A 454 32.86 1.10 18.62
N GLY A 455 33.06 1.92 17.57
CA GLY A 455 34.12 1.72 16.58
C GLY A 455 33.93 0.50 15.66
N LYS A 456 32.71 -0.02 15.56
CA LYS A 456 32.32 -1.12 14.66
C LYS A 456 31.27 -0.66 13.65
N PRO A 457 31.01 -1.42 12.56
CA PRO A 457 30.03 -1.03 11.55
C PRO A 457 28.65 -0.77 12.14
N ARG A 458 28.12 0.43 11.87
CA ARG A 458 26.83 0.90 12.36
C ARG A 458 25.69 0.09 11.74
N ASN A 459 24.65 -0.20 12.52
CA ASN A 459 23.37 -0.67 11.98
C ASN A 459 22.42 0.54 11.86
N PRO A 460 22.03 0.99 10.66
CA PRO A 460 21.23 2.20 10.49
C PRO A 460 19.89 2.12 11.21
N ILE A 461 19.59 3.14 12.02
CA ILE A 461 18.25 3.32 12.61
C ILE A 461 17.32 3.79 11.49
N LYS A 462 16.09 3.26 11.48
CA LYS A 462 15.04 3.66 10.55
C LYS A 462 13.88 4.25 11.34
N LEU A 463 13.34 5.37 10.85
CA LEU A 463 12.25 6.11 11.49
C LEU A 463 11.09 6.27 10.49
N PRO A 464 10.24 5.24 10.27
CA PRO A 464 9.23 5.26 9.21
C PRO A 464 7.78 5.34 9.73
N ILE A 465 6.81 5.28 8.82
CA ILE A 465 5.34 5.42 9.00
C ILE A 465 4.80 6.85 9.24
N GLU A 466 5.65 7.82 9.56
CA GLU A 466 5.23 9.23 9.43
C GLU A 466 5.21 9.74 7.97
N GLU A 467 5.66 8.97 6.98
CA GLU A 467 5.38 9.31 5.58
C GLU A 467 3.90 9.07 5.26
N PRO A 468 3.16 10.02 4.64
CA PRO A 468 1.80 9.78 4.20
C PRO A 468 1.79 8.72 3.08
N LEU A 469 1.13 7.60 3.35
CA LEU A 469 1.05 6.44 2.44
C LEU A 469 -0.22 6.50 1.59
N TYR A 470 -0.12 6.18 0.32
CA TYR A 470 -1.27 5.97 -0.58
C TYR A 470 -1.39 4.49 -0.97
N ILE A 471 -2.59 4.06 -1.37
CA ILE A 471 -2.94 2.65 -1.61
C ILE A 471 -2.84 2.31 -3.10
N ILE A 472 -2.40 1.10 -3.41
CA ILE A 472 -2.29 0.55 -4.77
C ILE A 472 -2.90 -0.85 -4.85
N PHE A 473 -3.63 -1.09 -5.94
CA PHE A 473 -4.07 -2.41 -6.40
C PHE A 473 -3.52 -2.67 -7.81
N ASN A 474 -2.86 -3.80 -8.05
CA ASN A 474 -2.39 -4.16 -9.39
C ASN A 474 -2.40 -5.67 -9.65
N ILE A 475 -2.33 -6.05 -10.93
CA ILE A 475 -1.95 -7.40 -11.35
C ILE A 475 -0.72 -7.29 -12.23
N ALA A 476 0.47 -7.51 -11.66
CA ALA A 476 1.70 -7.57 -12.43
C ALA A 476 1.85 -8.93 -13.14
N VAL A 477 2.58 -8.92 -14.25
CA VAL A 477 2.95 -10.14 -14.99
C VAL A 477 4.44 -10.05 -15.32
N ALA A 478 5.29 -10.70 -14.53
CA ALA A 478 6.73 -10.42 -14.55
C ALA A 478 7.65 -11.63 -14.34
N ARG A 479 8.68 -11.72 -15.18
CA ARG A 479 9.61 -12.86 -15.22
C ARG A 479 10.48 -12.99 -13.97
N ALA A 480 10.80 -11.87 -13.29
CA ALA A 480 11.70 -11.91 -12.13
C ALA A 480 11.13 -12.67 -10.92
N TRP A 481 9.80 -12.83 -10.83
CA TRP A 481 9.11 -13.39 -9.66
C TRP A 481 8.55 -14.80 -9.89
N GLY A 482 8.61 -15.34 -11.11
CA GLY A 482 8.13 -16.68 -11.45
C GLY A 482 6.60 -16.84 -11.50
N ALA A 483 5.82 -15.84 -11.05
CA ALA A 483 4.41 -15.71 -11.37
C ALA A 483 4.25 -15.14 -12.78
N THR A 484 4.47 -16.03 -13.75
CA THR A 484 4.24 -15.77 -15.16
C THR A 484 3.31 -16.81 -15.76
N PRO A 485 2.52 -16.43 -16.78
CA PRO A 485 1.87 -17.36 -17.68
C PRO A 485 2.86 -18.39 -18.25
N PRO A 486 2.38 -19.60 -18.58
CA PRO A 486 3.18 -20.59 -19.28
C PRO A 486 3.98 -19.97 -20.43
N ASN A 487 5.21 -20.45 -20.63
CA ASN A 487 6.06 -20.08 -21.77
C ASN A 487 6.48 -18.60 -21.89
N ALA A 488 6.32 -17.78 -20.83
CA ALA A 488 6.71 -16.37 -20.81
C ALA A 488 8.17 -16.07 -21.22
N ASP A 489 9.09 -17.03 -21.08
CA ASP A 489 10.48 -16.93 -21.54
C ASP A 489 10.66 -17.03 -23.06
N ILE A 490 9.66 -17.54 -23.79
CA ILE A 490 9.71 -17.81 -25.24
C ILE A 490 8.58 -17.16 -26.05
N GLY A 491 7.62 -16.47 -25.41
CA GLY A 491 6.60 -15.66 -26.09
C GLY A 491 5.27 -15.56 -25.34
N PRO A 492 4.11 -15.68 -26.02
CA PRO A 492 2.77 -15.63 -25.42
C PRO A 492 2.46 -16.91 -24.61
N CYS A 493 1.29 -16.96 -23.96
CA CYS A 493 0.95 -18.00 -22.99
C CYS A 493 1.07 -19.41 -23.57
N ARG A 494 0.60 -19.60 -24.81
CA ARG A 494 0.64 -20.92 -25.49
C ARG A 494 2.03 -21.33 -25.98
N GLY A 495 3.04 -20.48 -25.83
CA GLY A 495 4.41 -20.73 -26.27
C GLY A 495 4.58 -20.63 -27.78
N ASN A 496 5.20 -21.64 -28.40
CA ASN A 496 5.45 -21.69 -29.83
C ASN A 496 5.18 -23.08 -30.43
N ALA A 497 5.30 -23.21 -31.75
CA ALA A 497 4.97 -24.42 -32.50
C ALA A 497 5.72 -25.71 -32.09
N SER A 498 6.72 -25.64 -31.20
CA SER A 498 7.46 -26.80 -30.70
C SER A 498 7.57 -26.88 -29.18
N LYS A 499 7.06 -25.89 -28.43
CA LYS A 499 7.14 -25.84 -26.96
C LYS A 499 5.89 -25.16 -26.37
N PRO A 500 5.14 -25.85 -25.48
CA PRO A 500 5.29 -27.26 -25.08
C PRO A 500 5.00 -28.22 -26.24
N VAL A 501 5.44 -29.48 -26.13
CA VAL A 501 5.29 -30.47 -27.22
C VAL A 501 3.82 -30.90 -27.34
N PRO A 502 3.17 -30.76 -28.51
CA PRO A 502 1.77 -31.15 -28.69
C PRO A 502 1.50 -32.60 -28.26
N GLY A 503 0.37 -32.81 -27.57
CA GLY A 503 -0.05 -34.12 -27.06
C GLY A 503 0.55 -34.53 -25.72
N THR A 504 1.42 -33.73 -25.09
CA THR A 504 1.87 -34.00 -23.71
C THR A 504 0.93 -33.42 -22.65
N TYR A 505 1.09 -33.86 -21.40
CA TYR A 505 0.35 -33.31 -20.25
C TYR A 505 0.62 -31.81 -20.07
N GLU A 506 1.88 -31.39 -20.21
CA GLU A 506 2.33 -30.00 -20.09
C GLU A 506 1.70 -29.12 -21.18
N PHE A 507 1.51 -29.65 -22.39
CA PHE A 507 0.79 -28.96 -23.46
C PHE A 507 -0.68 -28.77 -23.12
N ASN A 508 -1.37 -29.83 -22.69
CA ASN A 508 -2.79 -29.75 -22.33
C ASN A 508 -3.03 -28.79 -21.16
N LYS A 509 -2.20 -28.87 -20.11
CA LYS A 509 -2.21 -27.94 -18.97
C LYS A 509 -1.93 -26.50 -19.41
N THR A 510 -0.98 -26.29 -20.32
CA THR A 510 -0.70 -24.97 -20.89
C THR A 510 -1.94 -24.42 -21.60
N GLN A 511 -2.56 -25.17 -22.52
CA GLN A 511 -3.75 -24.70 -23.23
C GLN A 511 -4.85 -24.32 -22.23
N ASN A 512 -5.11 -25.17 -21.24
CA ASN A 512 -6.15 -24.93 -20.25
C ASN A 512 -5.93 -23.68 -19.38
N ILE A 513 -4.69 -23.40 -18.96
CA ILE A 513 -4.34 -22.15 -18.27
C ILE A 513 -4.56 -20.95 -19.19
N CYS A 514 -4.15 -21.06 -20.46
CA CYS A 514 -4.27 -19.97 -21.43
C CYS A 514 -5.71 -19.75 -21.94
N ASP A 515 -6.58 -20.77 -21.89
CA ASP A 515 -8.01 -20.69 -22.18
C ASP A 515 -8.79 -20.05 -21.01
N SER A 516 -8.15 -19.90 -19.85
CA SER A 516 -8.70 -19.24 -18.66
C SER A 516 -8.36 -17.75 -18.57
N PHE A 517 -7.82 -17.14 -19.63
CA PHE A 517 -7.76 -15.68 -19.76
C PHE A 517 -9.04 -15.16 -20.43
N PRO A 518 -9.57 -13.99 -20.00
CA PRO A 518 -9.11 -13.13 -18.91
C PRO A 518 -9.24 -13.74 -17.50
N MET A 519 -8.30 -13.41 -16.61
CA MET A 519 -8.42 -13.69 -15.19
C MET A 519 -8.76 -12.40 -14.43
N TYR A 520 -9.32 -12.53 -13.22
CA TYR A 520 -9.86 -11.39 -12.47
C TYR A 520 -9.35 -11.39 -11.03
N MET A 521 -8.80 -10.25 -10.61
CA MET A 521 -8.78 -9.87 -9.21
C MET A 521 -10.09 -9.14 -8.92
N GLU A 522 -10.85 -9.64 -7.95
CA GLU A 522 -12.07 -9.00 -7.47
C GLU A 522 -11.79 -8.43 -6.08
N ILE A 523 -12.16 -7.17 -5.84
CA ILE A 523 -12.15 -6.55 -4.51
C ILE A 523 -13.60 -6.16 -4.19
N GLU A 524 -14.09 -6.69 -3.07
CA GLU A 524 -15.45 -6.45 -2.56
C GLU A 524 -15.48 -5.14 -1.78
N TYR A 525 -14.51 -4.89 -0.91
CA TYR A 525 -14.33 -3.59 -0.26
C TYR A 525 -12.88 -3.33 0.16
N ILE A 526 -12.58 -2.05 0.38
CA ILE A 526 -11.46 -1.60 1.21
C ILE A 526 -11.97 -0.64 2.30
N ARG A 527 -11.48 -0.82 3.53
CA ARG A 527 -11.83 0.01 4.69
C ARG A 527 -10.57 0.38 5.47
N VAL A 528 -10.45 1.64 5.83
CA VAL A 528 -9.34 2.21 6.58
C VAL A 528 -9.85 2.79 7.89
N TYR A 529 -9.25 2.35 9.00
CA TYR A 529 -9.62 2.76 10.35
C TYR A 529 -8.43 3.40 11.05
N GLN A 530 -8.68 4.44 11.85
CA GLN A 530 -7.64 5.12 12.62
C GLN A 530 -8.09 5.41 14.06
N GLU A 531 -7.10 5.61 14.93
CA GLU A 531 -7.31 6.18 16.25
C GLU A 531 -7.34 7.71 16.14
N LYS A 532 -8.41 8.35 16.62
CA LYS A 532 -8.64 9.81 16.53
C LYS A 532 -7.56 10.71 17.15
N SER A 533 -6.66 10.17 17.97
CA SER A 533 -5.73 10.96 18.79
C SER A 533 -4.33 11.15 18.18
N SER A 534 -3.92 10.24 17.30
CA SER A 534 -2.50 9.97 17.01
C SER A 534 -2.17 9.82 15.53
N MET A 535 -3.19 9.79 14.66
CA MET A 535 -3.07 9.46 13.24
C MET A 535 -3.62 10.60 12.35
N PHE A 536 -3.25 10.58 11.07
CA PHE A 536 -3.65 11.60 10.10
C PHE A 536 -4.16 10.97 8.81
N VAL A 537 -5.11 11.64 8.17
CA VAL A 537 -5.55 11.36 6.79
C VAL A 537 -5.26 12.58 5.94
N GLY A 538 -4.73 12.34 4.74
CA GLY A 538 -4.33 13.34 3.77
C GLY A 538 -2.86 13.21 3.38
N CYS A 539 -2.54 13.72 2.19
CA CYS A 539 -1.25 13.53 1.54
C CYS A 539 -0.19 14.59 1.89
N ASP A 540 -0.58 15.66 2.59
CA ASP A 540 0.29 16.80 2.97
C ASP A 540 0.19 17.09 4.49
N PRO A 541 0.58 16.14 5.36
CA PRO A 541 0.55 16.33 6.81
C PRO A 541 1.54 17.42 7.26
N PRO A 542 1.20 18.26 8.26
CA PRO A 542 2.11 19.29 8.76
C PRO A 542 3.45 18.77 9.30
N THR A 543 3.56 17.51 9.73
CA THR A 543 4.85 16.93 10.16
C THR A 543 5.70 16.42 8.99
N HIS A 544 5.06 16.06 7.89
CA HIS A 544 5.66 15.37 6.74
C HIS A 544 5.13 15.93 5.40
N PRO A 545 5.28 17.24 5.14
CA PRO A 545 4.74 17.87 3.93
C PRO A 545 5.30 17.24 2.66
N THR A 546 4.46 17.18 1.62
CA THR A 546 4.78 16.62 0.29
C THR A 546 4.32 17.53 -0.86
N LYS A 547 3.29 18.36 -0.65
CA LYS A 547 2.59 19.08 -1.73
C LYS A 547 3.51 19.99 -2.53
N LYS A 548 4.22 20.89 -1.86
CA LYS A 548 5.11 21.86 -2.53
C LYS A 548 6.28 21.19 -3.25
N TRP A 549 6.73 20.02 -2.77
CA TRP A 549 7.72 19.19 -3.46
C TRP A 549 7.14 18.58 -4.74
N ILE A 550 5.96 17.96 -4.67
CA ILE A 550 5.28 17.37 -5.83
C ILE A 550 4.91 18.45 -6.86
N ASP A 551 4.38 19.59 -6.44
CA ASP A 551 4.08 20.74 -7.31
C ASP A 551 5.35 21.24 -8.05
N GLY A 552 6.47 21.38 -7.31
CA GLY A 552 7.76 21.81 -7.87
C GLY A 552 8.38 20.81 -8.85
N HIS A 553 8.06 19.52 -8.70
CA HIS A 553 8.65 18.41 -9.46
C HIS A 553 7.63 17.63 -10.30
N ILE A 554 6.47 18.22 -10.62
CA ILE A 554 5.30 17.49 -11.17
C ILE A 554 5.62 16.61 -12.39
N LYS A 555 6.59 17.02 -13.24
CA LYS A 555 7.07 16.27 -14.41
C LYS A 555 7.69 14.90 -14.06
N TRP A 556 8.06 14.67 -12.80
CA TRP A 556 8.54 13.38 -12.31
C TRP A 556 7.41 12.42 -11.96
N PHE A 557 6.18 12.92 -11.80
CA PHE A 557 5.01 12.18 -11.32
C PHE A 557 3.93 11.98 -12.39
N THR A 558 4.13 12.48 -13.62
CA THR A 558 3.07 12.52 -14.63
C THR A 558 3.60 12.46 -16.05
N ASP A 559 2.80 11.92 -16.97
CA ASP A 559 3.06 11.91 -18.41
C ASP A 559 1.77 12.21 -19.20
N ALA A 560 1.83 12.21 -20.53
CA ALA A 560 0.72 12.56 -21.40
C ALA A 560 -0.47 11.57 -21.38
N LYS A 561 -0.25 10.29 -21.05
CA LYS A 561 -1.30 9.28 -20.84
C LYS A 561 -1.78 9.26 -19.39
N ASN A 562 -0.91 9.61 -18.46
CA ASN A 562 -1.15 9.52 -17.01
C ASN A 562 -1.12 10.90 -16.31
N PRO A 563 -1.94 11.88 -16.76
CA PRO A 563 -1.94 13.23 -16.24
C PRO A 563 -2.42 13.25 -14.77
N MET A 564 -1.77 14.06 -13.92
CA MET A 564 -2.35 14.41 -12.63
C MET A 564 -3.54 15.35 -12.86
N ILE A 565 -4.75 14.82 -12.71
CA ILE A 565 -6.00 15.55 -12.88
C ILE A 565 -6.72 15.69 -11.55
N ARG A 566 -7.03 16.93 -11.18
CA ARG A 566 -7.93 17.27 -10.08
C ARG A 566 -9.36 16.84 -10.43
N VAL A 567 -10.00 16.17 -9.48
CA VAL A 567 -11.43 15.91 -9.45
C VAL A 567 -12.03 16.68 -8.28
N ASP A 568 -13.12 17.42 -8.54
CA ASP A 568 -13.90 18.12 -7.51
C ASP A 568 -15.27 17.46 -7.35
N GLY A 569 -15.67 17.22 -6.10
CA GLY A 569 -16.85 16.43 -5.76
C GLY A 569 -16.64 14.92 -5.97
N GLY A 570 -17.73 14.15 -5.90
CA GLY A 570 -17.71 12.69 -6.09
C GLY A 570 -17.66 11.85 -4.82
N ALA A 571 -17.45 12.45 -3.64
CA ALA A 571 -17.57 11.76 -2.35
C ALA A 571 -19.04 11.46 -2.02
N THR A 572 -19.38 10.20 -1.81
CA THR A 572 -20.74 9.67 -1.66
C THR A 572 -21.63 10.43 -0.66
N CYS A 573 -22.95 10.47 -0.91
CA CYS A 573 -23.93 10.97 0.07
C CYS A 573 -25.25 10.19 0.01
N ASN A 574 -26.00 10.17 1.11
CA ASN A 574 -27.20 9.32 1.21
C ASN A 574 -28.39 9.86 0.39
N LYS A 575 -28.43 11.18 0.18
CA LYS A 575 -29.53 11.92 -0.46
C LYS A 575 -29.02 13.25 -1.00
N GLY A 576 -29.65 13.76 -2.07
CA GLY A 576 -29.32 15.06 -2.67
C GLY A 576 -29.29 16.29 -1.75
N ASP A 577 -29.79 16.23 -0.51
CA ASP A 577 -29.69 17.29 0.50
C ASP A 577 -28.88 16.92 1.75
N ASP A 578 -28.11 15.82 1.72
CA ASP A 578 -27.34 15.32 2.87
C ASP A 578 -26.19 16.25 3.30
N CYS A 579 -25.92 17.37 2.61
CA CYS A 579 -24.82 18.25 3.00
C CYS A 579 -25.29 19.34 3.99
N GLN A 580 -24.49 19.61 5.03
CA GLN A 580 -24.76 20.69 6.00
C GLN A 580 -24.32 22.04 5.45
N SER A 581 -25.13 23.08 5.69
CA SER A 581 -24.75 24.47 5.40
C SER A 581 -23.91 25.06 6.53
N MET A 582 -22.80 25.72 6.20
CA MET A 582 -21.96 26.45 7.17
C MET A 582 -22.63 27.69 7.79
N SER A 583 -23.84 28.07 7.39
CA SER A 583 -24.54 29.26 7.91
C SER A 583 -26.04 29.06 8.02
N SER A 584 -26.63 29.51 9.12
CA SER A 584 -28.07 29.45 9.43
C SER A 584 -28.93 30.44 8.63
N SER A 585 -28.33 31.26 7.75
CA SER A 585 -29.02 32.30 6.97
C SER A 585 -29.25 31.95 5.50
N MET A 586 -28.90 30.74 5.04
CA MET A 586 -29.24 30.27 3.68
C MET A 586 -30.52 29.42 3.70
N PRO A 587 -31.60 29.81 2.98
CA PRO A 587 -32.87 29.07 2.96
C PRO A 587 -32.80 27.65 2.36
N SER A 588 -31.70 27.33 1.68
CA SER A 588 -31.38 26.00 1.15
C SER A 588 -29.90 25.76 1.36
N GLY A 589 -29.54 24.70 2.10
CA GLY A 589 -28.14 24.29 2.23
C GLY A 589 -27.55 23.76 0.92
N PRO A 590 -26.21 23.54 0.87
CA PRO A 590 -25.59 22.90 -0.28
C PRO A 590 -26.25 21.55 -0.54
N ARG A 591 -26.52 21.27 -1.82
CA ARG A 591 -26.97 19.95 -2.27
C ARG A 591 -25.77 19.09 -2.60
N CYS A 592 -25.96 17.78 -2.58
CA CYS A 592 -24.99 16.89 -3.19
C CYS A 592 -24.88 17.21 -4.68
N THR A 593 -23.69 17.57 -5.13
CA THR A 593 -23.43 17.94 -6.53
C THR A 593 -22.81 16.77 -7.26
N ARG A 594 -23.35 16.45 -8.43
CA ARG A 594 -22.72 15.55 -9.42
C ARG A 594 -21.27 15.99 -9.67
N PHE A 595 -20.39 15.01 -9.91
CA PHE A 595 -19.01 15.21 -10.38
C PHE A 595 -18.91 16.37 -11.38
N LEU A 596 -18.12 17.40 -11.04
CA LEU A 596 -18.10 18.68 -11.77
C LEU A 596 -17.16 18.70 -12.99
N GLY A 597 -16.63 17.55 -13.40
CA GLY A 597 -15.68 17.43 -14.49
C GLY A 597 -14.22 17.58 -14.06
N SER A 598 -13.33 17.08 -14.93
CA SER A 598 -11.89 17.29 -14.83
C SER A 598 -11.55 18.79 -14.89
N LYS A 599 -10.77 19.28 -13.92
CA LYS A 599 -10.09 20.58 -14.02
C LYS A 599 -8.63 20.36 -14.38
N THR A 600 -8.28 20.68 -15.63
CA THR A 600 -6.89 20.67 -16.10
C THR A 600 -6.07 21.71 -15.35
N ILE A 601 -4.99 21.27 -14.71
CA ILE A 601 -4.09 22.14 -13.94
C ILE A 601 -3.18 22.89 -14.93
N ASN A 602 -3.56 24.10 -15.32
CA ASN A 602 -2.71 24.96 -16.14
C ASN A 602 -1.76 25.79 -15.26
N MET A 603 -0.53 25.28 -15.07
CA MET A 603 0.47 25.87 -14.17
C MET A 603 1.08 27.20 -14.66
N THR A 604 0.79 27.67 -15.88
CA THR A 604 1.43 28.88 -16.42
C THR A 604 0.73 30.19 -16.05
N ASN A 605 -0.56 30.17 -15.71
CA ASN A 605 -1.40 31.37 -15.67
C ASN A 605 -1.95 31.76 -14.27
N GLY A 606 -1.54 31.09 -13.19
CA GLY A 606 -1.90 31.49 -11.82
C GLY A 606 -3.41 31.57 -11.54
N SER A 607 -4.22 30.83 -12.31
CA SER A 607 -5.69 30.96 -12.31
C SER A 607 -6.32 30.23 -11.13
N TYR A 608 -6.32 30.91 -9.98
CA TYR A 608 -7.07 30.51 -8.79
C TYR A 608 -8.57 30.75 -9.00
N PHE A 609 -9.38 29.70 -8.87
CA PHE A 609 -10.85 29.78 -8.89
C PHE A 609 -11.44 29.03 -7.69
N GLY A 610 -11.76 29.80 -6.64
CA GLY A 610 -12.76 29.47 -5.63
C GLY A 610 -14.04 30.28 -5.87
N PRO A 611 -15.10 30.12 -5.05
CA PRO A 611 -16.29 30.97 -5.18
C PRO A 611 -15.93 32.44 -4.98
N PRO A 612 -16.51 33.38 -5.74
CA PRO A 612 -16.32 34.79 -5.50
C PRO A 612 -16.86 35.13 -4.10
N ILE A 613 -16.05 35.82 -3.30
CA ILE A 613 -16.51 36.39 -2.03
C ILE A 613 -17.51 37.49 -2.37
N LEU A 614 -18.80 37.13 -2.34
CA LEU A 614 -19.90 38.09 -2.38
C LEU A 614 -19.88 38.89 -1.07
N TYR A 615 -19.14 39.99 -1.07
CA TYR A 615 -19.47 41.10 -0.18
C TYR A 615 -20.93 41.49 -0.42
N PRO A 616 -21.72 41.72 0.65
CA PRO A 616 -23.11 42.14 0.50
C PRO A 616 -23.16 43.60 0.01
N ILE A 617 -23.00 43.80 -1.29
CA ILE A 617 -23.41 45.03 -1.95
C ILE A 617 -24.94 44.97 -2.05
N ILE A 618 -25.59 45.72 -1.16
CA ILE A 618 -26.99 46.06 -1.28
C ILE A 618 -27.17 46.82 -2.60
N LEU A 619 -27.83 46.21 -3.60
CA LEU A 619 -28.72 46.88 -4.58
C LEU A 619 -29.25 45.91 -5.68
N THR A 620 -30.53 45.53 -5.53
CA THR A 620 -31.58 45.43 -6.59
C THR A 620 -31.41 44.55 -7.86
N SER A 621 -32.48 43.75 -8.08
CA SER A 621 -33.20 43.44 -9.34
C SER A 621 -32.84 42.27 -10.30
N VAL A 622 -33.59 41.16 -10.13
CA VAL A 622 -34.38 40.31 -11.10
C VAL A 622 -33.72 39.56 -12.31
N VAL A 623 -34.31 38.38 -12.62
CA VAL A 623 -34.26 37.56 -13.87
C VAL A 623 -33.06 36.60 -13.99
N ALA A 624 -33.17 35.30 -14.29
CA ALA A 624 -34.32 34.35 -14.36
C ALA A 624 -33.85 32.90 -14.11
N ALA A 625 -34.77 32.00 -13.82
CA ALA A 625 -34.51 30.58 -13.64
C ALA A 625 -34.43 29.82 -14.98
N ALA A 626 -33.48 28.88 -15.08
CA ALA A 626 -33.49 27.79 -16.06
C ALA A 626 -33.48 26.45 -15.31
N VAL A 627 -34.61 25.75 -15.32
CA VAL A 627 -34.71 24.38 -14.77
C VAL A 627 -34.32 23.41 -15.88
N VAL A 628 -33.17 22.74 -15.71
CA VAL A 628 -32.85 21.53 -16.49
C VAL A 628 -33.41 20.33 -15.72
N LYS A 629 -34.07 19.44 -16.45
CA LYS A 629 -34.82 18.30 -15.90
C LYS A 629 -33.89 17.12 -15.63
N ASP A 630 -34.30 16.37 -14.61
CA ASP A 630 -33.70 15.17 -14.03
C ASP A 630 -33.50 14.01 -15.03
N ASP A 631 -32.41 13.24 -14.87
CA ASP A 631 -32.12 11.93 -15.47
C ASP A 631 -30.84 11.31 -14.82
N GLY A 632 -31.02 10.29 -13.97
CA GLY A 632 -29.95 9.43 -13.42
C GLY A 632 -29.27 9.97 -12.16
N ASP A 633 -29.63 9.40 -11.00
CA ASP A 633 -29.19 9.81 -9.66
C ASP A 633 -27.94 9.03 -9.21
N ASP A 634 -26.81 9.74 -9.12
CA ASP A 634 -25.60 9.35 -8.37
C ASP A 634 -25.10 10.64 -7.70
N SER A 635 -25.29 10.77 -6.39
CA SER A 635 -25.13 12.05 -5.69
C SER A 635 -24.09 12.01 -4.56
N ALA A 636 -23.31 13.10 -4.49
CA ALA A 636 -22.10 13.22 -3.69
C ALA A 636 -22.05 14.54 -2.90
N CYS A 637 -21.71 14.52 -1.61
CA CYS A 637 -21.44 15.75 -0.87
C CYS A 637 -20.09 16.35 -1.26
N GLU A 638 -19.94 17.67 -1.11
CA GLU A 638 -18.70 18.36 -1.50
C GLU A 638 -17.54 17.81 -0.66
N ALA A 639 -16.71 16.96 -1.29
CA ALA A 639 -15.43 16.53 -0.76
C ALA A 639 -14.61 17.77 -0.34
N PRO A 640 -13.75 17.70 0.71
CA PRO A 640 -12.91 18.82 1.11
C PRO A 640 -12.20 19.41 -0.11
N ARG A 641 -12.21 20.74 -0.22
CA ARG A 641 -11.70 21.49 -1.38
C ARG A 641 -10.19 21.33 -1.51
N ARG A 642 -9.74 20.21 -2.07
CA ARG A 642 -8.33 19.88 -2.22
C ARG A 642 -8.01 19.61 -3.68
N TYR A 643 -7.69 20.69 -4.40
CA TYR A 643 -6.30 21.16 -4.55
C TYR A 643 -6.32 22.69 -4.75
N TYR A 644 -5.34 23.44 -4.22
CA TYR A 644 -5.21 24.93 -4.34
C TYR A 644 -6.32 25.72 -3.59
N ALA A 645 -6.08 26.79 -2.79
CA ALA A 645 -4.92 27.64 -2.43
C ALA A 645 -5.38 28.65 -1.31
N PRO A 646 -4.59 29.62 -0.78
CA PRO A 646 -3.21 30.06 -1.11
C PRO A 646 -2.26 30.24 0.09
N ALA A 647 -1.02 30.65 -0.19
CA ALA A 647 -0.17 31.28 0.83
C ALA A 647 -0.61 32.74 1.07
N ASN A 648 -0.67 33.17 2.32
CA ASN A 648 -0.46 34.57 2.71
C ASN A 648 -0.25 34.68 4.23
N LEU A 649 0.85 35.31 4.63
CA LEU A 649 0.97 36.39 5.64
C LEU A 649 2.41 36.97 5.51
N PRO A 650 2.70 38.18 6.04
CA PRO A 650 3.17 39.28 5.17
C PRO A 650 4.69 39.55 5.21
N GLY A 651 5.21 40.12 4.12
CA GLY A 651 6.56 40.70 4.02
C GLY A 651 7.69 39.65 3.95
N ASP A 652 8.76 39.81 3.18
CA ASP A 652 9.22 40.97 2.43
C ASP A 652 9.76 40.57 1.05
N SER A 653 9.76 41.53 0.14
CA SER A 653 10.47 41.41 -1.12
C SER A 653 11.99 41.48 -0.90
N LYS A 654 12.73 40.49 -1.43
CA LYS A 654 13.95 40.77 -2.19
C LYS A 654 14.41 39.61 -3.06
N ILE A 655 14.63 39.98 -4.32
CA ILE A 655 15.22 39.20 -5.40
C ILE A 655 16.70 38.90 -5.07
N ALA A 656 17.15 37.68 -5.35
CA ALA A 656 18.54 37.41 -5.71
C ALA A 656 18.62 36.19 -6.64
N SER A 657 19.36 36.34 -7.74
CA SER A 657 19.64 35.30 -8.73
C SER A 657 20.86 34.47 -8.33
N MET A 658 20.79 33.15 -8.50
CA MET A 658 21.80 32.31 -9.17
C MET A 658 21.26 30.88 -9.36
#